data_AF-A0A1G9SSJ9-F1
#
_entry.id   AF-A0A1G9SSJ9-F1
#
_cell.length_a   1.000
_cell.length_b   1.000
_cell.length_c   1.000
_cell.angle_alpha   90.00
_cell.angle_beta   90.00
_cell.angle_gamma   90.00
#
_symmetry.space_group_name_H-M   'P 1'
#
loop_
_entity.id
_entity.type
_entity.pdbx_description
1 polymer ?
#
loop_
_entity_poly.entity_id
_entity_poly.type
_entity_poly.pdbx_seq_one_letter_code
_entity_poly.pdbx_strand_id
1 'polypeptide(L)'
;MKCIILAGGSGDALWPLSRRQFPKQFMNVKEGRSILQETVVRNMPFCDEFLIITNESYKHIVNGQLKAFQSLKYRVLLEGEAHGTAAAIMLGTLFCNQTETVLVVNSDNLIEGDDYKDTIIAAKELSKNGDIVTVGSKPLYRTSTLGYIKRKGELVTQYISKVNFDNMQSRDFSYEEGYLWNTGILVFSAGAMVNLVNKVNPELFKKCKLAKRKVPAIKRSIKFNENVMKDIPTGSIETLVFEQADKIKVVEATFGWKDVGSANDLEDIAQVHNQEFVIKKDCNNVTVINEAERKLVVANDLKDIVVVNTEDALLVSSRRSADSIKDIIKDNKDTYEMYFDHNRISYKEWGTHELLSYNEGYKVRKVTVYPGYQMNLHKHELRTEHWSVVEGVATITVGDETKDYNRFESVDVPIGVMHKVANKTDKDLIIIEIGIGENLMDDDFVKIYQSNVDTNNVVAAAEPIVKLDPAFKDNLWGGTKLRDVYGKKCDYDIIAESWELSAHPDGLSRIASGKYKGRLFNDYLSIIGKESLGWKCQAQDRFPILIKFIDAKKDLSIQIHPDDEYALEKENEYGKNEMWYVIDAEPGAFLYCGLKRDATKEEIEKRIKNNTITEILNRIDVKPGDVVMVKAGTIHAIGAGILIAEIQQNSNCTYRMYDYDRRDKFGNLRELHVAQSLDVVVPEKFVKDNKNEVVLARNEHYTEERLVQCKYFEVTKYEVNDEVRIPVDEASFMSALFIEGNGSIAVEDEKGEISMKYKPADSFFVSAGKKEIIIRGKGTCLITHV
;
A
#
# COMPACT_ATOMS: atom_id res chain seq x y z
N MET A 1 11.83 7.79 1.98
CA MET A 1 11.02 8.42 0.90
C MET A 1 9.99 7.40 0.46
N LYS A 2 8.83 7.81 -0.05
CA LYS A 2 7.93 6.88 -0.73
C LYS A 2 8.37 6.69 -2.18
N CYS A 3 8.28 5.47 -2.69
CA CYS A 3 8.56 5.19 -4.11
C CYS A 3 7.26 4.86 -4.82
N ILE A 4 6.87 5.64 -5.83
CA ILE A 4 5.81 5.28 -6.76
C ILE A 4 6.46 4.60 -7.96
N ILE A 5 6.12 3.33 -8.19
CA ILE A 5 6.56 2.59 -9.38
C ILE A 5 5.39 2.51 -10.36
N LEU A 6 5.59 3.08 -11.54
CA LEU A 6 4.63 2.99 -12.65
C LEU A 6 4.89 1.69 -13.42
N ALA A 7 3.99 0.72 -13.25
CA ALA A 7 4.08 -0.62 -13.83
C ALA A 7 2.95 -0.88 -14.82
N GLY A 8 2.85 -0.01 -15.83
CA GLY A 8 1.88 -0.10 -16.92
C GLY A 8 2.50 -0.49 -18.28
N GLY A 9 1.64 -0.73 -19.26
CA GLY A 9 2.01 -1.14 -20.63
C GLY A 9 2.06 -2.65 -20.83
N SER A 10 1.59 -3.14 -21.98
CA SER A 10 1.65 -4.56 -22.36
C SER A 10 3.04 -4.98 -22.83
N GLY A 11 3.77 -4.07 -23.49
CA GLY A 11 5.11 -4.34 -24.00
C GLY A 11 5.13 -5.23 -25.24
N ASP A 12 4.10 -5.20 -26.08
CA ASP A 12 3.92 -6.12 -27.23
C ASP A 12 5.10 -6.12 -28.23
N ALA A 13 5.90 -5.05 -28.29
CA ALA A 13 7.12 -4.96 -29.10
C ALA A 13 8.24 -5.94 -28.67
N LEU A 14 8.13 -6.52 -27.47
CA LEU A 14 9.13 -7.42 -26.88
C LEU A 14 8.72 -8.88 -26.95
N TRP A 15 7.65 -9.23 -27.67
CA TRP A 15 7.32 -10.63 -27.92
C TRP A 15 8.50 -11.34 -28.61
N PRO A 16 8.87 -12.58 -28.25
CA PRO A 16 8.21 -13.49 -27.32
C PRO A 16 8.74 -13.44 -25.88
N LEU A 17 9.39 -12.35 -25.43
CA LEU A 17 9.75 -12.21 -24.01
C LEU A 17 8.57 -11.68 -23.18
N SER A 18 7.81 -10.76 -23.75
CA SER A 18 6.57 -10.24 -23.16
C SER A 18 5.34 -10.95 -23.73
N ARG A 19 4.26 -10.91 -22.94
CA ARG A 19 2.91 -11.33 -23.34
C ARG A 19 1.91 -10.31 -22.80
N ARG A 20 0.70 -10.27 -23.35
CA ARG A 20 -0.33 -9.36 -22.85
C ARG A 20 -0.64 -9.55 -21.35
N GLN A 21 -0.67 -10.80 -20.89
CA GLN A 21 -0.84 -11.17 -19.47
C GLN A 21 0.48 -11.31 -18.69
N PHE A 22 1.62 -11.18 -19.37
CA PHE A 22 2.94 -11.12 -18.76
C PHE A 22 3.76 -9.96 -19.37
N PRO A 23 3.44 -8.72 -19.00
CA PRO A 23 4.09 -7.55 -19.58
C PRO A 23 5.59 -7.43 -19.37
N LYS A 24 6.19 -6.51 -20.12
CA LYS A 24 7.64 -6.27 -20.16
C LYS A 24 8.30 -6.04 -18.81
N GLN A 25 7.64 -5.34 -17.90
CA GLN A 25 8.16 -5.04 -16.55
C GLN A 25 8.39 -6.27 -15.70
N PHE A 26 7.75 -7.39 -16.04
CA PHE A 26 7.86 -8.65 -15.31
C PHE A 26 8.85 -9.62 -15.94
N MET A 27 9.41 -9.30 -17.11
CA MET A 27 10.46 -10.08 -17.76
C MET A 27 11.74 -10.09 -16.94
N ASN A 28 12.41 -11.22 -16.93
CA ASN A 28 13.73 -11.37 -16.33
C ASN A 28 14.76 -10.61 -17.16
N VAL A 29 15.62 -9.84 -16.47
CA VAL A 29 16.68 -9.06 -17.12
C VAL A 29 18.05 -9.23 -16.48
N LYS A 30 18.12 -9.78 -15.26
CA LYS A 30 19.39 -10.02 -14.57
C LYS A 30 19.28 -11.15 -13.56
N GLU A 31 20.06 -12.23 -13.72
CA GLU A 31 20.22 -13.31 -12.72
C GLU A 31 18.89 -13.79 -12.09
N GLY A 32 17.84 -13.94 -12.90
CA GLY A 32 16.51 -14.40 -12.45
C GLY A 32 15.65 -13.33 -11.77
N ARG A 33 16.04 -12.05 -11.81
CA ARG A 33 15.24 -10.90 -11.36
C ARG A 33 14.62 -10.16 -12.54
N SER A 34 13.37 -9.71 -12.34
CA SER A 34 12.63 -8.92 -13.31
C SER A 34 12.99 -7.44 -13.31
N ILE A 35 12.60 -6.68 -14.34
CA ILE A 35 12.81 -5.22 -14.38
C ILE A 35 12.13 -4.54 -13.17
N LEU A 36 10.94 -5.00 -12.79
CA LEU A 36 10.25 -4.53 -11.59
C LEU A 36 11.08 -4.81 -10.33
N GLN A 37 11.60 -6.03 -10.17
CA GLN A 37 12.40 -6.39 -9.00
C GLN A 37 13.71 -5.60 -8.94
N GLU A 38 14.41 -5.42 -10.06
CA GLU A 38 15.59 -4.55 -10.16
C GLU A 38 15.27 -3.10 -9.78
N THR A 39 14.13 -2.58 -10.25
CA THR A 39 13.67 -1.24 -9.90
C THR A 39 13.40 -1.11 -8.40
N VAL A 40 12.85 -2.13 -7.75
CA VAL A 40 12.68 -2.17 -6.28
C VAL A 40 14.04 -2.19 -5.59
N VAL A 41 14.92 -3.15 -5.92
CA VAL A 41 16.26 -3.32 -5.30
C VAL A 41 17.05 -2.01 -5.35
N ARG A 42 17.09 -1.38 -6.52
CA ARG A 42 17.81 -0.12 -6.75
C ARG A 42 17.33 1.02 -5.84
N ASN A 43 16.07 1.00 -5.43
CA ASN A 43 15.44 2.07 -4.66
C ASN A 43 15.26 1.75 -3.16
N MET A 44 15.47 0.51 -2.73
CA MET A 44 15.40 0.11 -1.32
C MET A 44 16.27 0.96 -0.38
N PRO A 45 17.49 1.40 -0.76
CA PRO A 45 18.30 2.26 0.10
C PRO A 45 17.71 3.65 0.38
N PHE A 46 16.77 4.12 -0.45
CA PHE A 46 16.22 5.48 -0.38
C PHE A 46 14.77 5.52 0.11
N CYS A 47 14.08 4.38 -0.02
CA CYS A 47 12.64 4.31 0.12
C CYS A 47 12.20 3.32 1.18
N ASP A 48 11.35 3.80 2.09
CA ASP A 48 10.82 3.03 3.22
C ASP A 48 9.49 2.31 2.88
N GLU A 49 8.84 2.70 1.79
CA GLU A 49 7.63 2.05 1.27
C GLU A 49 7.49 2.27 -0.25
N PHE A 50 6.94 1.26 -0.93
CA PHE A 50 6.69 1.25 -2.38
C PHE A 50 5.19 1.24 -2.70
N LEU A 51 4.75 2.08 -3.62
CA LEU A 51 3.41 2.12 -4.17
C LEU A 51 3.50 1.70 -5.63
N ILE A 52 3.11 0.47 -5.92
CA ILE A 52 3.14 -0.09 -7.27
C ILE A 52 1.81 0.19 -7.95
N ILE A 53 1.83 0.93 -9.05
CA ILE A 53 0.61 1.29 -9.79
C ILE A 53 0.59 0.47 -11.07
N THR A 54 -0.46 -0.34 -11.23
CA THR A 54 -0.54 -1.29 -12.34
C THR A 54 -1.99 -1.60 -12.68
N ASN A 55 -2.24 -2.21 -13.83
CA ASN A 55 -3.57 -2.71 -14.17
C ASN A 55 -4.00 -3.86 -13.24
N GLU A 56 -5.30 -3.97 -12.95
CA GLU A 56 -5.83 -5.04 -12.10
C GLU A 56 -5.43 -6.44 -12.55
N SER A 57 -5.38 -6.69 -13.86
CA SER A 57 -4.98 -7.99 -14.42
C SER A 57 -3.58 -8.43 -13.98
N TYR A 58 -2.72 -7.49 -13.58
CA TYR A 58 -1.34 -7.76 -13.14
C TYR A 58 -1.21 -7.87 -11.60
N LYS A 59 -2.31 -7.84 -10.85
CA LYS A 59 -2.32 -7.98 -9.38
C LYS A 59 -1.51 -9.18 -8.89
N HIS A 60 -1.71 -10.35 -9.50
CA HIS A 60 -1.09 -11.58 -9.02
C HIS A 60 0.40 -11.64 -9.33
N ILE A 61 0.82 -11.18 -10.51
CA ILE A 61 2.23 -11.18 -10.91
C ILE A 61 3.05 -10.19 -10.08
N VAL A 62 2.53 -8.99 -9.83
CA VAL A 62 3.18 -8.02 -8.92
C VAL A 62 3.34 -8.64 -7.53
N ASN A 63 2.25 -9.17 -6.96
CA ASN A 63 2.33 -9.74 -5.61
C ASN A 63 3.26 -10.94 -5.54
N GLY A 64 3.25 -11.81 -6.55
CA GLY A 64 4.14 -12.97 -6.63
C GLY A 64 5.61 -12.57 -6.71
N GLN A 65 5.98 -11.67 -7.63
CA GLN A 65 7.36 -11.22 -7.78
C GLN A 65 7.88 -10.47 -6.54
N LEU A 66 7.00 -9.72 -5.84
CA LEU A 66 7.40 -9.01 -4.62
C LEU A 66 7.55 -9.92 -3.39
N LYS A 67 7.14 -11.21 -3.45
CA LYS A 67 7.39 -12.17 -2.37
C LYS A 67 8.88 -12.49 -2.18
N ALA A 68 9.70 -12.26 -3.21
CA ALA A 68 11.15 -12.42 -3.12
C ALA A 68 11.78 -11.50 -2.06
N PHE A 69 11.10 -10.42 -1.65
CA PHE A 69 11.60 -9.47 -0.67
C PHE A 69 11.03 -9.71 0.73
N GLN A 70 11.92 -10.01 1.68
CA GLN A 70 11.55 -10.12 3.09
C GLN A 70 11.29 -8.73 3.70
N SER A 71 10.19 -8.57 4.43
CA SER A 71 9.82 -7.34 5.15
C SER A 71 9.68 -6.06 4.30
N LEU A 72 9.54 -6.18 2.96
CA LEU A 72 9.33 -5.03 2.08
C LEU A 72 7.94 -4.42 2.32
N LYS A 73 7.91 -3.14 2.69
CA LYS A 73 6.66 -2.38 2.81
C LYS A 73 6.21 -1.94 1.42
N TYR A 74 5.09 -2.46 0.95
CA TYR A 74 4.49 -1.98 -0.30
C TYR A 74 2.97 -2.05 -0.30
N ARG A 75 2.37 -1.20 -1.14
CA ARG A 75 0.95 -1.20 -1.53
C ARG A 75 0.85 -1.31 -3.04
N VAL A 76 -0.21 -1.95 -3.53
CA VAL A 76 -0.49 -2.08 -4.97
C VAL A 76 -1.77 -1.32 -5.28
N LEU A 77 -1.68 -0.31 -6.14
CA LEU A 77 -2.82 0.44 -6.64
C LEU A 77 -3.20 -0.18 -7.99
N LEU A 78 -4.38 -0.81 -8.03
CA LEU A 78 -4.88 -1.54 -9.18
C LEU A 78 -5.82 -0.63 -9.98
N GLU A 79 -5.40 -0.30 -11.19
CA GLU A 79 -6.19 0.44 -12.16
C GLU A 79 -7.12 -0.52 -12.89
N GLY A 80 -8.44 -0.30 -12.79
CA GLY A 80 -9.43 -1.02 -13.60
C GLY A 80 -9.34 -0.62 -15.08
N GLU A 81 -9.01 0.65 -15.34
CA GLU A 81 -8.81 1.20 -16.68
C GLU A 81 -7.56 2.08 -16.72
N ALA A 82 -6.83 2.08 -17.82
CA ALA A 82 -5.59 2.85 -17.96
C ALA A 82 -5.87 4.32 -18.34
N HIS A 83 -5.48 5.26 -17.48
CA HIS A 83 -5.64 6.71 -17.72
C HIS A 83 -4.30 7.46 -17.92
N GLY A 84 -3.20 6.73 -18.14
CA GLY A 84 -1.88 7.30 -18.33
C GLY A 84 -1.17 7.69 -17.02
N THR A 85 0.05 8.24 -17.15
CA THR A 85 0.94 8.44 -16.00
C THR A 85 0.48 9.55 -15.05
N ALA A 86 -0.29 10.54 -15.52
CA ALA A 86 -0.76 11.63 -14.68
C ALA A 86 -1.70 11.15 -13.57
N ALA A 87 -2.70 10.34 -13.95
CA ALA A 87 -3.66 9.75 -13.02
C ALA A 87 -2.95 8.82 -12.02
N ALA A 88 -2.07 7.96 -12.51
CA ALA A 88 -1.28 7.06 -11.67
C ALA A 88 -0.46 7.84 -10.62
N ILE A 89 0.37 8.81 -11.05
CA ILE A 89 1.20 9.62 -10.14
C ILE A 89 0.33 10.37 -9.13
N MET A 90 -0.77 10.98 -9.57
CA MET A 90 -1.67 11.73 -8.68
C MET A 90 -2.33 10.82 -7.64
N LEU A 91 -2.87 9.68 -8.05
CA LEU A 91 -3.49 8.70 -7.14
C LEU A 91 -2.47 8.19 -6.12
N GLY A 92 -1.27 7.76 -6.56
CA GLY A 92 -0.20 7.33 -5.67
C GLY A 92 0.23 8.43 -4.69
N THR A 93 0.34 9.66 -5.17
CA THR A 93 0.70 10.83 -4.34
C THR A 93 -0.33 11.09 -3.26
N LEU A 94 -1.64 10.93 -3.55
CA LEU A 94 -2.71 11.14 -2.57
C LEU A 94 -2.68 10.13 -1.42
N PHE A 95 -1.96 9.00 -1.53
CA PHE A 95 -1.76 8.04 -0.44
C PHE A 95 -0.51 8.30 0.41
N CYS A 96 0.22 9.37 0.10
CA CYS A 96 1.37 9.85 0.86
C CYS A 96 0.97 11.05 1.73
N ASN A 97 1.64 11.23 2.88
CA ASN A 97 1.47 12.44 3.68
C ASN A 97 2.14 13.62 2.97
N GLN A 98 1.64 14.84 3.15
CA GLN A 98 2.02 16.00 2.33
C GLN A 98 3.50 16.41 2.44
N THR A 99 4.17 16.08 3.55
CA THR A 99 5.62 16.33 3.73
C THR A 99 6.49 15.20 3.22
N GLU A 100 5.95 14.01 2.97
CA GLU A 100 6.73 12.90 2.47
C GLU A 100 7.32 13.25 1.10
N THR A 101 8.62 13.03 0.95
CA THR A 101 9.25 13.02 -0.36
C THR A 101 8.87 11.74 -1.09
N VAL A 102 8.41 11.90 -2.31
CA VAL A 102 8.00 10.87 -3.25
C VAL A 102 9.02 10.82 -4.39
N LEU A 103 9.49 9.62 -4.68
CA LEU A 103 10.30 9.27 -5.84
C LEU A 103 9.40 8.50 -6.82
N VAL A 104 9.20 9.01 -8.03
CA VAL A 104 8.50 8.29 -9.10
C VAL A 104 9.52 7.68 -10.03
N VAL A 105 9.36 6.40 -10.36
CA VAL A 105 10.17 5.68 -11.33
C VAL A 105 9.30 4.79 -12.22
N ASN A 106 9.76 4.53 -13.44
CA ASN A 106 9.13 3.58 -14.34
C ASN A 106 9.74 2.19 -14.17
N SER A 107 8.92 1.14 -14.32
CA SER A 107 9.37 -0.25 -14.19
C SER A 107 9.84 -0.87 -15.52
N ASP A 108 10.20 -0.05 -16.50
CA ASP A 108 10.66 -0.44 -17.84
C ASP A 108 11.96 0.26 -18.24
N ASN A 109 12.71 0.78 -17.26
CA ASN A 109 13.99 1.43 -17.48
C ASN A 109 15.15 0.56 -16.99
N LEU A 110 16.16 0.39 -17.84
CA LEU A 110 17.45 -0.17 -17.46
C LEU A 110 18.36 0.97 -17.01
N ILE A 111 18.99 0.78 -15.86
CA ILE A 111 19.94 1.73 -15.29
C ILE A 111 21.21 0.99 -14.91
N GLU A 112 22.34 1.55 -15.33
CA GLU A 112 23.68 1.02 -15.09
C GLU A 112 24.59 2.10 -14.50
N GLY A 113 25.56 1.67 -13.68
CA GLY A 113 26.50 2.54 -12.99
C GLY A 113 26.09 2.87 -11.54
N ASP A 114 27.09 3.24 -10.75
CA ASP A 114 26.95 3.45 -9.30
C ASP A 114 26.41 4.84 -8.94
N ASP A 115 26.42 5.78 -9.89
CA ASP A 115 26.08 7.20 -9.66
C ASP A 115 24.56 7.47 -9.61
N TYR A 116 23.71 6.44 -9.77
CA TYR A 116 22.26 6.55 -9.57
C TYR A 116 21.93 7.12 -8.19
N LYS A 117 22.64 6.65 -7.16
CA LYS A 117 22.49 7.10 -5.79
C LYS A 117 22.68 8.61 -5.66
N ASP A 118 23.75 9.14 -6.25
CA ASP A 118 24.12 10.54 -6.12
C ASP A 118 23.12 11.44 -6.84
N THR A 119 22.64 11.01 -8.01
CA THR A 119 21.56 11.71 -8.74
C THR A 119 20.27 11.79 -7.91
N ILE A 120 19.84 10.69 -7.29
CA ILE A 120 18.62 10.67 -6.47
C ILE A 120 18.77 11.50 -5.19
N ILE A 121 19.94 11.48 -4.55
CA ILE A 121 20.23 12.32 -3.37
C ILE A 121 20.19 13.81 -3.74
N ALA A 122 20.80 14.21 -4.86
CA ALA A 122 20.76 15.58 -5.34
C ALA A 122 19.33 16.03 -5.66
N ALA A 123 18.54 15.18 -6.34
CA ALA A 123 17.15 15.47 -6.64
C ALA A 123 16.29 15.60 -5.36
N LYS A 124 16.53 14.74 -4.37
CA LYS A 124 15.90 14.83 -3.04
C LYS A 124 16.21 16.17 -2.38
N GLU A 125 17.48 16.58 -2.36
CA GLU A 125 17.88 17.85 -1.73
C GLU A 125 17.21 19.05 -2.39
N LEU A 126 17.19 19.09 -3.72
CA LEU A 126 16.52 20.15 -4.49
C LEU A 126 15.00 20.20 -4.24
N SER A 127 14.37 19.05 -3.98
CA SER A 127 12.91 18.97 -3.74
C SER A 127 12.46 19.52 -2.37
N LYS A 128 13.38 19.71 -1.41
CA LYS A 128 13.04 20.13 -0.04
C LYS A 128 12.29 21.45 0.04
N ASN A 129 12.57 22.37 -0.89
CA ASN A 129 11.95 23.69 -0.94
C ASN A 129 10.59 23.71 -1.66
N GLY A 130 9.98 22.53 -1.87
CA GLY A 130 8.69 22.39 -2.55
C GLY A 130 8.77 22.42 -4.07
N ASP A 131 9.98 22.33 -4.63
CA ASP A 131 10.19 22.19 -6.07
C ASP A 131 9.84 20.78 -6.55
N ILE A 132 9.32 20.67 -7.77
CA ILE A 132 9.24 19.39 -8.50
C ILE A 132 10.55 19.22 -9.25
N VAL A 133 11.22 18.08 -9.07
CA VAL A 133 12.50 17.78 -9.69
C VAL A 133 12.35 16.61 -10.66
N THR A 134 12.80 16.76 -11.89
CA THR A 134 12.93 15.67 -12.87
C THR A 134 14.39 15.27 -13.04
N VAL A 135 14.63 14.05 -13.53
CA VAL A 135 15.97 13.63 -13.94
C VAL A 135 16.04 13.61 -15.47
N GLY A 136 17.04 14.29 -16.03
CA GLY A 136 17.27 14.34 -17.48
C GLY A 136 18.56 13.61 -17.87
N SER A 137 18.52 12.80 -18.93
CA SER A 137 19.70 12.12 -19.46
C SER A 137 20.29 12.87 -20.67
N LYS A 138 21.60 12.78 -20.87
CA LYS A 138 22.28 13.43 -22.00
C LYS A 138 21.82 12.79 -23.32
N PRO A 139 21.32 13.57 -24.29
CA PRO A 139 20.94 13.03 -25.59
C PRO A 139 22.19 12.61 -26.37
N LEU A 140 22.26 11.33 -26.74
CA LEU A 140 23.34 10.79 -27.59
C LEU A 140 23.01 10.90 -29.08
N TYR A 141 21.72 10.98 -29.41
CA TYR A 141 21.22 11.13 -30.77
C TYR A 141 19.83 11.77 -30.77
N ARG A 142 19.33 12.12 -31.96
CA ARG A 142 17.99 12.66 -32.14
C ARG A 142 16.98 11.52 -32.27
N THR A 143 15.97 11.48 -31.41
CA THR A 143 14.90 10.46 -31.46
C THR A 143 13.52 11.06 -31.23
N SER A 144 12.51 10.56 -31.94
CA SER A 144 11.11 10.98 -31.78
C SER A 144 10.35 10.12 -30.77
N THR A 145 10.99 9.06 -30.27
CA THR A 145 10.39 8.10 -29.31
C THR A 145 10.44 8.60 -27.87
N LEU A 146 11.32 9.57 -27.55
CA LEU A 146 11.52 10.11 -26.22
C LEU A 146 11.06 11.57 -26.11
N GLY A 147 10.67 11.97 -24.90
CA GLY A 147 10.44 13.36 -24.55
C GLY A 147 11.75 14.12 -24.29
N TYR A 148 11.72 15.44 -24.45
CA TYR A 148 12.85 16.34 -24.22
C TYR A 148 12.54 17.39 -23.16
N ILE A 149 13.58 17.77 -22.42
CA ILE A 149 13.58 18.84 -21.42
C ILE A 149 14.60 19.89 -21.88
N LYS A 150 14.19 21.16 -21.97
CA LYS A 150 15.12 22.28 -22.18
C LYS A 150 15.42 22.96 -20.86
N ARG A 151 16.70 23.10 -20.50
CA ARG A 151 17.13 23.67 -19.22
C ARG A 151 17.97 24.93 -19.35
N LYS A 152 17.98 25.71 -18.26
CA LYS A 152 18.94 26.80 -18.00
C LYS A 152 19.44 26.66 -16.57
N GLY A 153 20.64 26.10 -16.39
CA GLY A 153 21.10 25.64 -15.08
C GLY A 153 20.21 24.49 -14.59
N GLU A 154 19.70 24.60 -13.37
CA GLU A 154 18.75 23.64 -12.79
C GLU A 154 17.30 23.88 -13.20
N LEU A 155 16.97 25.04 -13.80
CA LEU A 155 15.59 25.38 -14.14
C LEU A 155 15.18 24.75 -15.48
N VAL A 156 14.05 24.07 -15.50
CA VAL A 156 13.40 23.65 -16.75
C VAL A 156 12.66 24.83 -17.36
N THR A 157 13.04 25.16 -18.59
CA THR A 157 12.44 26.25 -19.38
C THR A 157 11.39 25.75 -20.37
N GLN A 158 11.44 24.47 -20.74
CA GLN A 158 10.46 23.85 -21.64
C GLN A 158 10.41 22.33 -21.44
N TYR A 159 9.21 21.78 -21.35
CA TYR A 159 8.93 20.35 -21.51
C TYR A 159 8.40 20.06 -22.91
N ILE A 160 8.82 18.96 -23.51
CA ILE A 160 8.37 18.52 -24.83
C ILE A 160 8.07 17.02 -24.74
N SER A 161 6.80 16.65 -24.61
CA SER A 161 6.37 15.26 -24.44
C SER A 161 6.62 14.39 -25.68
N LYS A 162 6.38 14.92 -26.89
CA LYS A 162 6.56 14.20 -28.15
C LYS A 162 7.11 15.13 -29.23
N VAL A 163 8.17 14.71 -29.91
CA VAL A 163 8.75 15.47 -31.01
C VAL A 163 8.33 14.86 -32.34
N ASN A 164 7.68 15.68 -33.19
CA ASN A 164 7.49 15.35 -34.59
C ASN A 164 8.55 16.11 -35.42
N PHE A 165 9.51 15.37 -35.97
CA PHE A 165 10.60 15.97 -36.75
C PHE A 165 10.17 16.43 -38.14
N ASP A 166 9.07 15.92 -38.68
CA ASP A 166 8.54 16.33 -40.00
C ASP A 166 8.10 17.80 -39.99
N ASN A 167 7.57 18.26 -38.85
CA ASN A 167 7.10 19.65 -38.66
C ASN A 167 8.16 20.58 -38.05
N MET A 168 9.33 20.05 -37.64
CA MET A 168 10.38 20.79 -36.92
C MET A 168 11.73 20.73 -37.67
N GLN A 169 11.70 21.03 -38.97
CA GLN A 169 12.91 21.21 -39.78
C GLN A 169 13.65 22.49 -39.33
N SER A 170 14.48 22.40 -38.29
CA SER A 170 15.62 23.32 -37.98
C SER A 170 16.07 23.32 -36.51
N ARG A 171 15.29 22.80 -35.55
CA ARG A 171 15.68 22.86 -34.13
C ARG A 171 16.72 21.80 -33.80
N ASP A 172 17.87 22.25 -33.30
CA ASP A 172 18.88 21.39 -32.68
C ASP A 172 18.41 21.00 -31.27
N PHE A 173 18.37 19.69 -31.00
CA PHE A 173 17.98 19.10 -29.71
C PHE A 173 19.21 18.55 -28.97
N SER A 174 20.36 19.21 -29.17
CA SER A 174 21.65 18.83 -28.62
C SER A 174 21.79 19.20 -27.15
N TYR A 175 22.74 18.52 -26.49
CA TYR A 175 23.07 18.78 -25.10
C TYR A 175 23.59 20.21 -24.90
N GLU A 176 24.36 20.71 -25.88
CA GLU A 176 24.98 22.03 -25.92
C GLU A 176 23.94 23.16 -25.93
N GLU A 177 22.79 22.95 -26.60
CA GLU A 177 21.64 23.85 -26.61
C GLU A 177 20.77 23.74 -25.33
N GLY A 178 21.21 22.94 -24.36
CA GLY A 178 20.56 22.73 -23.07
C GLY A 178 19.43 21.72 -23.10
N TYR A 179 19.40 20.79 -24.07
CA TYR A 179 18.41 19.71 -24.11
C TYR A 179 18.87 18.45 -23.39
N LEU A 180 17.93 17.82 -22.70
CA LEU A 180 18.06 16.51 -22.05
C LEU A 180 16.91 15.61 -22.49
N TRP A 181 17.12 14.30 -22.54
CA TRP A 181 16.03 13.34 -22.61
C TRP A 181 15.30 13.26 -21.27
N ASN A 182 13.97 13.23 -21.31
CA ASN A 182 13.15 12.98 -20.13
C ASN A 182 13.24 11.50 -19.74
N THR A 183 13.77 11.21 -18.55
CA THR A 183 13.88 9.83 -18.06
C THR A 183 12.57 9.32 -17.44
N GLY A 184 11.63 10.22 -17.14
CA GLY A 184 10.41 9.91 -16.39
C GLY A 184 10.62 9.72 -14.88
N ILE A 185 11.85 9.87 -14.37
CA ILE A 185 12.14 9.85 -12.93
C ILE A 185 11.84 11.22 -12.32
N LEU A 186 11.05 11.23 -11.24
CA LEU A 186 10.64 12.47 -10.56
C LEU A 186 10.89 12.40 -9.06
N VAL A 187 11.26 13.52 -8.45
CA VAL A 187 11.38 13.66 -6.99
C VAL A 187 10.67 14.93 -6.54
N PHE A 188 9.76 14.81 -5.57
CA PHE A 188 8.97 15.92 -5.05
C PHE A 188 8.44 15.63 -3.65
N SER A 189 8.04 16.65 -2.88
CA SER A 189 7.16 16.42 -1.73
C SER A 189 5.73 16.18 -2.19
N ALA A 190 4.99 15.25 -1.58
CA ALA A 190 3.64 14.90 -2.03
C ALA A 190 2.70 16.11 -2.11
N GLY A 191 2.77 17.02 -1.12
CA GLY A 191 2.01 18.26 -1.13
C GLY A 191 2.36 19.19 -2.30
N ALA A 192 3.62 19.20 -2.76
CA ALA A 192 4.05 20.05 -3.87
C ALA A 192 3.40 19.59 -5.18
N MET A 193 3.40 18.27 -5.43
CA MET A 193 2.74 17.70 -6.59
C MET A 193 1.23 17.92 -6.54
N VAL A 194 0.59 17.67 -5.39
CA VAL A 194 -0.86 17.92 -5.20
C VAL A 194 -1.21 19.37 -5.53
N ASN A 195 -0.44 20.34 -5.04
CA ASN A 195 -0.69 21.75 -5.27
C ASN A 195 -0.42 22.15 -6.73
N LEU A 196 0.63 21.62 -7.35
CA LEU A 196 0.91 21.87 -8.76
C LEU A 196 -0.23 21.37 -9.64
N VAL A 197 -0.68 20.12 -9.44
CA VAL A 197 -1.78 19.55 -10.20
C VAL A 197 -3.07 20.32 -9.95
N ASN A 198 -3.39 20.67 -8.71
CA ASN A 198 -4.59 21.47 -8.42
C ASN A 198 -4.55 22.87 -9.07
N LYS A 199 -3.37 23.47 -9.22
CA LYS A 199 -3.19 24.77 -9.91
C LYS A 199 -3.35 24.63 -11.44
N VAL A 200 -2.68 23.64 -12.03
CA VAL A 200 -2.56 23.49 -13.49
C VAL A 200 -3.75 22.74 -14.08
N ASN A 201 -4.15 21.64 -13.44
CA ASN A 201 -5.25 20.78 -13.86
C ASN A 201 -6.18 20.45 -12.67
N PRO A 202 -7.03 21.41 -12.25
CA PRO A 202 -7.93 21.22 -11.10
C PRO A 202 -8.92 20.07 -11.28
N GLU A 203 -9.27 19.73 -12.53
CA GLU A 203 -10.17 18.61 -12.84
C GLU A 203 -9.52 17.27 -12.50
N LEU A 204 -8.28 17.03 -12.96
CA LEU A 204 -7.51 15.83 -12.62
C LEU A 204 -7.39 15.67 -11.10
N PHE A 205 -7.06 16.74 -10.38
CA PHE A 205 -6.98 16.72 -8.92
C PHE A 205 -8.32 16.33 -8.27
N LYS A 206 -9.42 17.00 -8.63
CA LYS A 206 -10.74 16.76 -8.04
C LYS A 206 -11.22 15.32 -8.28
N LYS A 207 -11.04 14.81 -9.50
CA LYS A 207 -11.45 13.45 -9.88
C LYS A 207 -10.62 12.40 -9.16
N CYS A 208 -9.29 12.57 -9.07
CA CYS A 208 -8.43 11.69 -8.28
C CYS A 208 -8.74 11.74 -6.77
N LYS A 209 -9.01 12.93 -6.21
CA LYS A 209 -9.41 13.09 -4.80
C LYS A 209 -10.73 12.35 -4.52
N LEU A 210 -11.71 12.45 -5.42
CA LEU A 210 -12.98 11.73 -5.32
C LEU A 210 -12.77 10.21 -5.46
N ALA A 211 -11.95 9.78 -6.41
CA ALA A 211 -11.62 8.37 -6.60
C ALA A 211 -10.99 7.76 -5.34
N LYS A 212 -10.03 8.45 -4.72
CA LYS A 212 -9.43 8.03 -3.44
C LYS A 212 -10.48 7.85 -2.34
N ARG A 213 -11.45 8.79 -2.20
CA ARG A 213 -12.50 8.69 -1.16
C ARG A 213 -13.43 7.48 -1.35
N LYS A 214 -13.58 7.01 -2.59
CA LYS A 214 -14.46 5.87 -2.92
C LYS A 214 -13.83 4.50 -2.70
N VAL A 215 -12.52 4.43 -2.43
CA VAL A 215 -11.82 3.15 -2.27
C VAL A 215 -11.40 2.92 -0.82
N PRO A 216 -11.64 1.73 -0.25
CA PRO A 216 -11.14 1.39 1.06
C PRO A 216 -9.61 1.22 0.97
N ALA A 217 -8.84 2.18 1.46
CA ALA A 217 -7.36 2.11 1.48
C ALA A 217 -6.80 1.13 2.55
N ILE A 218 -7.63 0.21 3.04
CA ILE A 218 -7.34 -0.66 4.19
C ILE A 218 -6.57 -1.93 3.79
N LYS A 219 -6.53 -2.24 2.49
CA LYS A 219 -5.91 -3.47 1.97
C LYS A 219 -4.55 -3.16 1.35
N ARG A 220 -3.66 -4.17 1.36
CA ARG A 220 -2.41 -4.14 0.58
C ARG A 220 -2.62 -3.83 -0.90
N SER A 221 -3.75 -4.28 -1.46
CA SER A 221 -4.16 -3.97 -2.83
C SER A 221 -5.41 -3.09 -2.83
N ILE A 222 -5.29 -1.89 -3.40
CA ILE A 222 -6.35 -0.88 -3.49
C ILE A 222 -6.85 -0.89 -4.93
N LYS A 223 -8.10 -1.29 -5.13
CA LYS A 223 -8.71 -1.40 -6.46
C LYS A 223 -9.51 -0.14 -6.80
N PHE A 224 -9.14 0.50 -7.90
CA PHE A 224 -9.93 1.54 -8.54
C PHE A 224 -10.72 0.90 -9.68
N ASN A 225 -11.98 0.55 -9.42
CA ASN A 225 -12.85 -0.03 -10.45
C ASN A 225 -13.05 0.95 -11.61
N GLU A 226 -13.33 0.43 -12.80
CA GLU A 226 -13.60 1.21 -14.02
C GLU A 226 -14.61 2.34 -13.79
N ASN A 227 -15.72 2.06 -13.08
CA ASN A 227 -16.73 3.07 -12.74
C ASN A 227 -16.21 4.26 -11.92
N VAL A 228 -15.13 4.07 -11.15
CA VAL A 228 -14.48 5.14 -10.37
C VAL A 228 -13.48 5.89 -11.25
N MET A 229 -12.83 5.20 -12.19
CA MET A 229 -11.76 5.77 -13.01
C MET A 229 -12.24 6.48 -14.28
N LYS A 230 -13.37 6.06 -14.86
CA LYS A 230 -13.90 6.56 -16.14
C LYS A 230 -13.97 8.09 -16.26
N ASP A 231 -14.13 8.80 -15.15
CA ASP A 231 -14.25 10.26 -15.10
C ASP A 231 -12.90 10.98 -14.90
N ILE A 232 -11.78 10.24 -14.80
CA ILE A 232 -10.44 10.78 -14.60
C ILE A 232 -9.86 11.17 -15.97
N PRO A 233 -9.29 12.38 -16.13
CA PRO A 233 -8.63 12.78 -17.36
C PRO A 233 -7.49 11.83 -17.77
N THR A 234 -7.50 11.40 -19.02
CA THR A 234 -6.47 10.51 -19.60
C THR A 234 -5.31 11.30 -20.18
N GLY A 235 -4.07 10.98 -19.77
CA GLY A 235 -2.88 11.59 -20.33
C GLY A 235 -1.62 11.36 -19.51
N SER A 236 -0.47 11.80 -20.04
CA SER A 236 0.79 11.74 -19.32
C SER A 236 0.94 12.94 -18.38
N ILE A 237 1.78 12.82 -17.35
CA ILE A 237 2.05 13.92 -16.43
C ILE A 237 2.69 15.11 -17.14
N GLU A 238 3.46 14.84 -18.20
CA GLU A 238 4.08 15.86 -19.03
C GLU A 238 3.03 16.73 -19.72
N THR A 239 2.09 16.12 -20.44
CA THR A 239 1.10 16.86 -21.25
C THR A 239 0.03 17.52 -20.40
N LEU A 240 -0.44 16.85 -19.35
CA LEU A 240 -1.53 17.34 -18.51
C LEU A 240 -1.07 18.37 -17.47
N VAL A 241 0.22 18.39 -17.13
CA VAL A 241 0.74 19.21 -16.01
C VAL A 241 2.03 19.93 -16.38
N PHE A 242 3.11 19.23 -16.75
CA PHE A 242 4.44 19.86 -16.81
C PHE A 242 4.65 20.83 -17.98
N GLU A 243 4.00 20.62 -19.13
CA GLU A 243 4.07 21.56 -20.26
C GLU A 243 3.48 22.95 -19.91
N GLN A 244 2.67 23.03 -18.85
CA GLN A 244 2.00 24.24 -18.37
C GLN A 244 2.54 24.72 -17.01
N ALA A 245 3.58 24.08 -16.48
CA ALA A 245 4.12 24.36 -15.16
C ALA A 245 5.31 25.32 -15.20
N ASP A 246 5.30 26.32 -14.31
CA ASP A 246 6.32 27.39 -14.29
C ASP A 246 7.56 27.05 -13.43
N LYS A 247 7.49 26.01 -12.58
CA LYS A 247 8.47 25.72 -11.52
C LYS A 247 8.83 24.24 -11.47
N ILE A 248 9.63 23.81 -12.43
CA ILE A 248 10.23 22.48 -12.43
C ILE A 248 11.74 22.61 -12.52
N LYS A 249 12.45 21.84 -11.71
CA LYS A 249 13.91 21.73 -11.75
C LYS A 249 14.34 20.41 -12.38
N VAL A 250 15.57 20.36 -12.84
CA VAL A 250 16.19 19.16 -13.41
C VAL A 250 17.53 18.86 -12.75
N VAL A 251 17.77 17.58 -12.49
CA VAL A 251 19.10 17.03 -12.21
C VAL A 251 19.54 16.21 -13.41
N GLU A 252 20.78 16.39 -13.84
CA GLU A 252 21.36 15.58 -14.91
C GLU A 252 21.72 14.18 -14.39
N ALA A 253 21.32 13.15 -15.13
CA ALA A 253 21.70 11.78 -14.84
C ALA A 253 23.20 11.58 -15.08
N THR A 254 23.90 11.05 -14.09
CA THR A 254 25.31 10.65 -14.17
C THR A 254 25.49 9.15 -14.39
N PHE A 255 24.40 8.42 -14.64
CA PHE A 255 24.36 6.97 -14.81
C PHE A 255 23.92 6.60 -16.24
N GLY A 256 24.21 5.37 -16.65
CA GLY A 256 23.68 4.80 -17.90
C GLY A 256 22.17 4.59 -17.77
N TRP A 257 21.39 5.16 -18.69
CA TRP A 257 19.92 5.05 -18.70
C TRP A 257 19.44 4.63 -20.08
N LYS A 258 18.49 3.68 -20.11
CA LYS A 258 17.85 3.21 -21.33
C LYS A 258 16.38 2.89 -21.08
N ASP A 259 15.53 3.41 -21.95
CA ASP A 259 14.11 3.03 -22.02
C ASP A 259 13.96 1.73 -22.83
N VAL A 260 13.32 0.71 -22.27
CA VAL A 260 13.16 -0.58 -22.96
C VAL A 260 11.89 -0.53 -23.81
N GLY A 261 12.07 -0.27 -25.11
CA GLY A 261 10.98 -0.18 -26.09
C GLY A 261 10.84 -1.39 -27.00
N SER A 262 11.95 -2.04 -27.36
CA SER A 262 12.03 -3.08 -28.39
C SER A 262 13.10 -4.13 -28.06
N ALA A 263 13.11 -5.25 -28.80
CA ALA A 263 14.13 -6.28 -28.62
C ALA A 263 15.55 -5.79 -28.94
N ASN A 264 15.69 -4.71 -29.72
CA ASN A 264 16.97 -4.07 -30.00
C ASN A 264 17.58 -3.42 -28.75
N ASP A 265 16.76 -3.05 -27.77
CA ASP A 265 17.21 -2.38 -26.56
C ASP A 265 17.81 -3.35 -25.53
N LEU A 266 17.64 -4.66 -25.75
CA LEU A 266 18.04 -5.73 -24.84
C LEU A 266 19.41 -6.35 -25.16
N GLU A 267 20.21 -5.73 -26.01
CA GLU A 267 21.51 -6.29 -26.44
C GLU A 267 22.48 -6.51 -25.27
N ASP A 268 22.44 -5.64 -24.26
CA ASP A 268 23.26 -5.75 -23.05
C ASP A 268 22.75 -6.86 -22.12
N ILE A 269 21.43 -7.09 -22.07
CA ILE A 269 20.79 -8.19 -21.33
C ILE A 269 21.06 -9.54 -22.00
N ALA A 270 21.09 -9.56 -23.34
CA ALA A 270 21.37 -10.76 -24.12
C ALA A 270 22.70 -11.40 -23.71
N GLN A 271 23.67 -10.62 -23.23
CA GLN A 271 25.00 -11.10 -22.83
C GLN A 271 25.03 -11.86 -21.50
N VAL A 272 23.94 -11.87 -20.73
CA VAL A 272 23.92 -12.40 -19.35
C VAL A 272 23.27 -13.80 -19.26
N HIS A 273 22.28 -14.11 -20.09
CA HIS A 273 21.44 -15.31 -19.95
C HIS A 273 21.72 -16.40 -20.99
N ASN A 274 21.91 -17.64 -20.53
CA ASN A 274 22.12 -18.87 -21.32
C ASN A 274 23.09 -18.74 -22.51
N GLN A 275 24.13 -17.91 -22.36
CA GLN A 275 25.16 -17.71 -23.38
C GLN A 275 25.86 -19.01 -23.81
N GLU A 276 25.98 -19.97 -22.90
CA GLU A 276 26.52 -21.31 -23.18
C GLU A 276 25.70 -22.08 -24.23
N PHE A 277 24.43 -21.71 -24.43
CA PHE A 277 23.53 -22.25 -25.44
C PHE A 277 23.36 -21.31 -26.65
N VAL A 278 24.34 -20.45 -26.92
CA VAL A 278 24.36 -19.58 -28.10
C VAL A 278 25.68 -19.71 -28.83
N ILE A 279 25.63 -20.10 -30.10
CA ILE A 279 26.80 -20.16 -30.99
C ILE A 279 26.59 -19.15 -32.13
N LYS A 280 27.53 -18.23 -32.29
CA LYS A 280 27.56 -17.30 -33.43
C LYS A 280 28.81 -17.56 -34.26
N LYS A 281 28.65 -17.75 -35.57
CA LYS A 281 29.75 -17.91 -36.52
C LYS A 281 29.55 -16.98 -37.70
N ASP A 282 30.57 -16.20 -38.04
CA ASP A 282 30.56 -15.28 -39.18
C ASP A 282 29.36 -14.29 -39.18
N CYS A 283 28.84 -13.95 -37.99
CA CYS A 283 27.72 -13.01 -37.84
C CYS A 283 28.20 -11.57 -37.65
N ASN A 284 27.45 -10.60 -38.17
CA ASN A 284 27.69 -9.16 -37.97
C ASN A 284 26.41 -8.45 -37.51
N ASN A 285 26.47 -7.69 -36.41
CA ASN A 285 25.31 -6.98 -35.85
C ASN A 285 24.09 -7.90 -35.60
N VAL A 286 24.33 -9.03 -34.92
CA VAL A 286 23.33 -10.05 -34.62
C VAL A 286 23.14 -10.18 -33.11
N THR A 287 21.94 -9.88 -32.63
CA THR A 287 21.54 -10.09 -31.24
C THR A 287 20.78 -11.41 -31.13
N VAL A 288 21.16 -12.26 -30.17
CA VAL A 288 20.48 -13.52 -29.86
C VAL A 288 20.17 -13.48 -28.37
N ILE A 289 18.88 -13.54 -28.03
CA ILE A 289 18.38 -13.66 -26.65
C ILE A 289 17.80 -15.05 -26.52
N ASN A 290 18.35 -15.88 -25.63
CA ASN A 290 17.92 -17.26 -25.44
C ASN A 290 17.44 -17.47 -24.00
N GLU A 291 16.13 -17.36 -23.77
CA GLU A 291 15.51 -17.64 -22.47
C GLU A 291 15.10 -19.11 -22.30
N ALA A 292 15.35 -19.96 -23.31
CA ALA A 292 15.09 -21.39 -23.19
C ALA A 292 16.24 -22.09 -22.46
N GLU A 293 15.94 -22.86 -21.42
CA GLU A 293 16.92 -23.56 -20.59
C GLU A 293 17.54 -24.76 -21.31
N ARG A 294 16.83 -25.37 -22.27
CA ARG A 294 17.24 -26.62 -22.91
C ARG A 294 17.33 -26.55 -24.44
N LYS A 295 17.55 -25.37 -25.01
CA LYS A 295 17.69 -25.19 -26.47
C LYS A 295 18.98 -24.46 -26.82
N LEU A 296 19.76 -25.05 -27.71
CA LEU A 296 20.94 -24.44 -28.33
C LEU A 296 20.53 -23.61 -29.56
N VAL A 297 20.92 -22.34 -29.62
CA VAL A 297 20.71 -21.45 -30.78
C VAL A 297 22.02 -21.28 -31.54
N VAL A 298 22.03 -21.64 -32.83
CA VAL A 298 23.21 -21.50 -33.71
C VAL A 298 22.91 -20.50 -34.82
N ALA A 299 23.60 -19.36 -34.81
CA ALA A 299 23.55 -18.33 -35.84
C ALA A 299 24.83 -18.41 -36.70
N ASN A 300 24.68 -18.55 -38.02
CA ASN A 300 25.80 -18.69 -38.94
C ASN A 300 25.62 -17.82 -40.18
N ASP A 301 26.57 -16.92 -40.46
CA ASP A 301 26.58 -15.99 -41.61
C ASP A 301 25.32 -15.13 -41.72
N LEU A 302 24.95 -14.48 -40.61
CA LEU A 302 23.76 -13.62 -40.50
C LEU A 302 24.17 -12.16 -40.23
N LYS A 303 23.38 -11.21 -40.75
CA LYS A 303 23.64 -9.77 -40.64
C LYS A 303 22.39 -8.98 -40.28
N ASP A 304 22.52 -8.04 -39.36
CA ASP A 304 21.47 -7.06 -38.99
C ASP A 304 20.13 -7.70 -38.55
N ILE A 305 20.21 -8.79 -37.79
CA ILE A 305 19.03 -9.51 -37.28
C ILE A 305 18.98 -9.54 -35.75
N VAL A 306 17.77 -9.76 -35.24
CA VAL A 306 17.49 -10.08 -33.85
C VAL A 306 16.80 -11.46 -33.80
N VAL A 307 17.31 -12.32 -32.93
CA VAL A 307 16.75 -13.64 -32.63
C VAL A 307 16.37 -13.66 -31.16
N VAL A 308 15.12 -13.99 -30.87
CA VAL A 308 14.61 -14.06 -29.50
C VAL A 308 13.91 -15.40 -29.33
N ASN A 309 14.51 -16.28 -28.53
CA ASN A 309 14.06 -17.65 -28.32
C ASN A 309 13.55 -17.84 -26.89
N THR A 310 12.31 -18.29 -26.75
CA THR A 310 11.73 -18.79 -25.50
C THR A 310 11.39 -20.28 -25.64
N GLU A 311 10.93 -20.89 -24.54
CA GLU A 311 10.60 -22.32 -24.55
C GLU A 311 9.43 -22.67 -25.48
N ASP A 312 8.48 -21.74 -25.66
CA ASP A 312 7.27 -21.91 -26.44
C ASP A 312 7.33 -21.24 -27.84
N ALA A 313 8.13 -20.17 -28.01
CA ALA A 313 8.11 -19.36 -29.22
C ALA A 313 9.50 -18.86 -29.63
N LEU A 314 9.65 -18.53 -30.92
CA LEU A 314 10.87 -18.00 -31.52
C LEU A 314 10.50 -16.82 -32.42
N LEU A 315 11.15 -15.67 -32.20
CA LEU A 315 11.15 -14.54 -33.13
C LEU A 315 12.49 -14.46 -33.83
N VAL A 316 12.45 -14.33 -35.15
CA VAL A 316 13.59 -13.94 -35.98
C VAL A 316 13.15 -12.76 -36.83
N SER A 317 13.80 -11.61 -36.66
CA SER A 317 13.45 -10.40 -37.41
C SER A 317 14.70 -9.63 -37.80
N SER A 318 14.59 -8.80 -38.84
CA SER A 318 15.60 -7.78 -39.09
C SER A 318 15.51 -6.71 -38.00
N ARG A 319 16.65 -6.10 -37.61
CA ARG A 319 16.64 -5.05 -36.58
C ARG A 319 15.73 -3.87 -36.92
N ARG A 320 15.56 -3.57 -38.20
CA ARG A 320 14.70 -2.48 -38.71
C ARG A 320 13.21 -2.76 -38.58
N SER A 321 12.82 -4.03 -38.54
CA SER A 321 11.42 -4.48 -38.51
C SER A 321 11.04 -5.16 -37.21
N ALA A 322 11.90 -5.10 -36.18
CA ALA A 322 11.63 -5.71 -34.88
C ALA A 322 10.31 -5.19 -34.28
N ASP A 323 10.00 -3.90 -34.45
CA ASP A 323 8.79 -3.27 -33.92
C ASP A 323 7.50 -3.65 -34.68
N SER A 324 7.60 -4.18 -35.90
CA SER A 324 6.46 -4.63 -36.72
C SER A 324 5.75 -5.86 -36.15
N ILE A 325 6.31 -6.48 -35.11
CA ILE A 325 5.68 -7.60 -34.39
C ILE A 325 4.29 -7.24 -33.85
N LYS A 326 4.03 -5.97 -33.53
CA LYS A 326 2.72 -5.49 -33.08
C LYS A 326 1.63 -5.73 -34.12
N ASP A 327 1.93 -5.45 -35.39
CA ASP A 327 0.99 -5.65 -36.48
C ASP A 327 0.76 -7.14 -36.74
N ILE A 328 1.84 -7.95 -36.67
CA ILE A 328 1.76 -9.41 -36.79
C ILE A 328 0.87 -10.02 -35.71
N ILE A 329 1.04 -9.63 -34.44
CA ILE A 329 0.21 -10.10 -33.33
C ILE A 329 -1.25 -9.76 -33.59
N LYS A 330 -1.53 -8.51 -34.00
CA LYS A 330 -2.89 -8.03 -34.27
C LYS A 330 -3.59 -8.86 -35.35
N ASP A 331 -2.89 -9.16 -36.44
CA ASP A 331 -3.48 -9.84 -37.60
C ASP A 331 -3.68 -11.36 -37.38
N ASN A 332 -3.00 -11.94 -36.38
CA ASN A 332 -2.99 -13.40 -36.14
C ASN A 332 -3.60 -13.79 -34.80
N LYS A 333 -4.21 -12.83 -34.09
CA LYS A 333 -4.59 -12.98 -32.69
C LYS A 333 -5.54 -14.14 -32.43
N ASP A 334 -6.63 -14.24 -33.19
CA ASP A 334 -7.70 -15.21 -32.92
C ASP A 334 -7.25 -16.67 -33.06
N THR A 335 -6.20 -16.91 -33.87
CA THR A 335 -5.67 -18.26 -34.09
C THR A 335 -4.61 -18.64 -33.07
N TYR A 336 -3.77 -17.69 -32.64
CA TYR A 336 -2.58 -17.95 -31.83
C TYR A 336 -2.58 -17.20 -30.50
N GLU A 337 -3.76 -16.85 -29.98
CA GLU A 337 -3.94 -16.11 -28.71
C GLU A 337 -3.11 -16.71 -27.57
N MET A 338 -3.03 -18.04 -27.47
CA MET A 338 -2.25 -18.73 -26.45
C MET A 338 -0.76 -18.37 -26.45
N TYR A 339 -0.18 -18.07 -27.62
CA TYR A 339 1.23 -17.66 -27.76
C TYR A 339 1.43 -16.15 -27.65
N PHE A 340 0.42 -15.33 -27.88
CA PHE A 340 0.55 -13.86 -27.83
C PHE A 340 0.14 -13.28 -26.48
N ASP A 341 -0.95 -13.79 -25.89
CA ASP A 341 -1.52 -13.21 -24.68
C ASP A 341 -1.01 -13.90 -23.42
N HIS A 342 -0.64 -15.18 -23.48
CA HIS A 342 -0.29 -15.97 -22.29
C HIS A 342 1.18 -16.37 -22.24
N ASN A 343 1.77 -16.27 -21.03
CA ASN A 343 3.08 -16.86 -20.75
C ASN A 343 2.89 -18.26 -20.16
N ARG A 344 3.91 -19.11 -20.27
CA ARG A 344 3.95 -20.43 -19.61
C ARG A 344 3.76 -20.31 -18.10
N ILE A 345 4.27 -19.25 -17.49
CA ILE A 345 4.09 -18.95 -16.07
C ILE A 345 2.89 -18.01 -15.90
N SER A 346 1.93 -18.44 -15.09
CA SER A 346 0.81 -17.61 -14.63
C SER A 346 0.83 -17.51 -13.11
N TYR A 347 0.54 -16.32 -12.59
CA TYR A 347 0.48 -16.07 -11.16
C TYR A 347 -0.96 -16.13 -10.67
N LYS A 348 -1.16 -16.77 -9.50
CA LYS A 348 -2.45 -16.91 -8.82
C LYS A 348 -2.34 -16.34 -7.40
N GLU A 349 -3.48 -16.19 -6.72
CA GLU A 349 -3.50 -15.65 -5.34
C GLU A 349 -2.74 -16.50 -4.33
N TRP A 350 -2.72 -17.82 -4.55
CA TRP A 350 -2.11 -18.80 -3.67
C TRP A 350 -0.72 -19.27 -4.15
N GLY A 351 -0.28 -18.91 -5.37
CA GLY A 351 0.82 -19.61 -6.02
C GLY A 351 1.13 -19.21 -7.45
N THR A 352 1.78 -20.12 -8.17
CA THR A 352 2.01 -20.05 -9.62
C THR A 352 1.64 -21.35 -10.30
N HIS A 353 1.23 -21.25 -11.57
CA HIS A 353 1.22 -22.38 -12.50
C HIS A 353 2.26 -22.14 -13.57
N GLU A 354 3.05 -23.16 -13.87
CA GLU A 354 3.96 -23.19 -15.01
C GLU A 354 3.53 -24.32 -15.95
N LEU A 355 3.16 -23.99 -17.18
CA LEU A 355 2.78 -24.96 -18.21
C LEU A 355 4.04 -25.68 -18.71
N LEU A 356 4.18 -26.96 -18.38
CA LEU A 356 5.32 -27.79 -18.79
C LEU A 356 5.11 -28.44 -20.15
N SER A 357 3.89 -28.95 -20.40
CA SER A 357 3.51 -29.54 -21.68
C SER A 357 2.01 -29.43 -21.90
N TYR A 358 1.59 -29.27 -23.15
CA TYR A 358 0.19 -29.23 -23.56
C TYR A 358 0.04 -29.87 -24.94
N ASN A 359 -0.85 -30.85 -25.04
CA ASN A 359 -1.25 -31.48 -26.29
C ASN A 359 -2.72 -31.90 -26.21
N GLU A 360 -3.27 -32.36 -27.33
CA GLU A 360 -4.59 -33.00 -27.33
C GLU A 360 -4.59 -34.20 -26.36
N GLY A 361 -5.53 -34.19 -25.41
CA GLY A 361 -5.70 -35.26 -24.43
C GLY A 361 -4.90 -35.15 -23.13
N TYR A 362 -3.85 -34.30 -23.02
CA TYR A 362 -3.19 -34.06 -21.74
C TYR A 362 -2.57 -32.66 -21.55
N LYS A 363 -2.48 -32.25 -20.27
CA LYS A 363 -1.87 -30.99 -19.83
C LYS A 363 -1.02 -31.24 -18.59
N VAL A 364 0.25 -30.84 -18.64
CA VAL A 364 1.17 -30.97 -17.51
C VAL A 364 1.55 -29.60 -16.99
N ARG A 365 1.37 -29.37 -15.69
CA ARG A 365 1.69 -28.13 -14.99
C ARG A 365 2.60 -28.41 -13.81
N LYS A 366 3.54 -27.50 -13.57
CA LYS A 366 4.19 -27.35 -12.27
C LYS A 366 3.42 -26.31 -11.48
N VAL A 367 2.87 -26.74 -10.35
CA VAL A 367 2.06 -25.95 -9.44
C VAL A 367 2.90 -25.62 -8.22
N THR A 368 3.10 -24.34 -7.93
CA THR A 368 3.79 -23.89 -6.72
C THR A 368 2.78 -23.24 -5.78
N VAL A 369 2.51 -23.84 -4.62
CA VAL A 369 1.62 -23.28 -3.58
C VAL A 369 2.49 -22.62 -2.51
N TYR A 370 2.29 -21.33 -2.29
CA TYR A 370 3.09 -20.54 -1.35
C TYR A 370 2.79 -20.91 0.12
N PRO A 371 3.73 -20.66 1.05
CA PRO A 371 3.57 -20.90 2.49
C PRO A 371 2.29 -20.29 3.05
N GLY A 372 1.48 -21.10 3.72
CA GLY A 372 0.24 -20.66 4.34
C GLY A 372 -0.87 -20.29 3.35
N TYR A 373 -0.80 -20.74 2.10
CA TYR A 373 -1.86 -20.57 1.10
C TYR A 373 -2.51 -21.90 0.72
N GLN A 374 -3.73 -21.80 0.17
CA GLN A 374 -4.48 -22.94 -0.36
C GLN A 374 -5.20 -22.56 -1.65
N MET A 375 -5.46 -23.58 -2.48
CA MET A 375 -6.37 -23.48 -3.61
C MET A 375 -7.82 -23.47 -3.14
N ASN A 376 -8.70 -22.84 -3.94
CA ASN A 376 -10.14 -22.94 -3.71
C ASN A 376 -10.60 -24.39 -3.92
N LEU A 377 -11.65 -24.80 -3.21
CA LEU A 377 -12.31 -26.07 -3.49
C LEU A 377 -12.97 -25.99 -4.87
N HIS A 378 -12.63 -26.92 -5.74
CA HIS A 378 -13.11 -26.97 -7.11
C HIS A 378 -13.27 -28.40 -7.59
N LYS A 379 -13.91 -28.58 -8.74
CA LYS A 379 -13.96 -29.85 -9.46
C LYS A 379 -13.80 -29.59 -10.95
N HIS A 380 -13.39 -30.63 -11.67
CA HIS A 380 -13.35 -30.66 -13.12
C HIS A 380 -14.37 -31.67 -13.65
N GLU A 381 -15.15 -31.29 -14.65
CA GLU A 381 -16.25 -32.14 -15.16
C GLU A 381 -15.83 -33.03 -16.33
N LEU A 382 -14.73 -32.71 -17.02
CA LEU A 382 -14.34 -33.37 -18.27
C LEU A 382 -12.90 -33.92 -18.27
N ARG A 383 -12.21 -33.87 -17.12
CA ARG A 383 -10.85 -34.40 -16.97
C ARG A 383 -10.61 -35.02 -15.60
N THR A 384 -9.68 -35.97 -15.59
CA THR A 384 -9.01 -36.46 -14.38
C THR A 384 -7.76 -35.64 -14.13
N GLU A 385 -7.31 -35.60 -12.88
CA GLU A 385 -6.00 -35.04 -12.55
C GLU A 385 -5.17 -36.03 -11.73
N HIS A 386 -3.85 -35.97 -11.91
CA HIS A 386 -2.88 -36.69 -11.11
C HIS A 386 -1.89 -35.69 -10.53
N TRP A 387 -1.76 -35.67 -9.21
CA TRP A 387 -0.91 -34.73 -8.48
C TRP A 387 0.24 -35.47 -7.82
N SER A 388 1.48 -35.07 -8.11
CA SER A 388 2.71 -35.61 -7.52
C SER A 388 3.47 -34.53 -6.75
N VAL A 389 3.75 -34.76 -5.47
CA VAL A 389 4.49 -33.80 -4.62
C VAL A 389 5.99 -33.91 -4.89
N VAL A 390 6.60 -32.83 -5.40
CA VAL A 390 8.03 -32.77 -5.73
C VAL A 390 8.86 -32.21 -4.58
N GLU A 391 8.30 -31.24 -3.84
CA GLU A 391 8.95 -30.55 -2.73
C GLU A 391 7.91 -30.08 -1.71
N GLY A 392 8.22 -30.18 -0.41
CA GLY A 392 7.32 -29.76 0.67
C GLY A 392 6.36 -30.86 1.14
N VAL A 393 5.33 -30.43 1.88
CA VAL A 393 4.23 -31.28 2.38
C VAL A 393 2.90 -30.65 1.96
N ALA A 394 2.08 -31.41 1.23
CA ALA A 394 0.79 -30.98 0.72
C ALA A 394 -0.34 -31.53 1.60
N THR A 395 -1.19 -30.68 2.16
CA THR A 395 -2.49 -31.14 2.67
C THR A 395 -3.47 -31.15 1.50
N ILE A 396 -3.86 -32.32 1.01
CA ILE A 396 -4.76 -32.46 -0.14
C ILE A 396 -6.11 -33.00 0.34
N THR A 397 -7.19 -32.36 -0.13
CA THR A 397 -8.56 -32.82 0.04
C THR A 397 -9.05 -33.38 -1.29
N VAL A 398 -9.62 -34.59 -1.28
CA VAL A 398 -10.30 -35.23 -2.44
C VAL A 398 -11.62 -35.83 -1.94
N GLY A 399 -12.74 -35.31 -2.45
CA GLY A 399 -14.06 -35.62 -1.91
C GLY A 399 -14.17 -35.18 -0.44
N ASP A 400 -14.48 -36.13 0.43
CA ASP A 400 -14.60 -35.92 1.88
C ASP A 400 -13.30 -36.23 2.65
N GLU A 401 -12.29 -36.79 1.98
CA GLU A 401 -11.04 -37.16 2.61
C GLU A 401 -10.01 -36.03 2.52
N THR A 402 -9.33 -35.75 3.63
CA THR A 402 -8.20 -34.81 3.68
C THR A 402 -7.00 -35.49 4.33
N LYS A 403 -5.85 -35.47 3.65
CA LYS A 403 -4.62 -36.13 4.11
C LYS A 403 -3.39 -35.29 3.75
N ASP A 404 -2.34 -35.44 4.54
CA ASP A 404 -1.02 -34.88 4.22
C ASP A 404 -0.21 -35.84 3.34
N TYR A 405 0.38 -35.30 2.29
CA TYR A 405 1.23 -35.98 1.30
C TYR A 405 2.62 -35.36 1.33
N ASN A 406 3.62 -36.21 1.57
CA ASN A 406 5.02 -35.86 1.63
C ASN A 406 5.64 -35.86 0.24
N ARG A 407 6.88 -35.39 0.19
CA ARG A 407 7.73 -35.47 -1.01
C ARG A 407 7.73 -36.89 -1.59
N PHE A 408 7.49 -36.96 -2.90
CA PHE A 408 7.40 -38.18 -3.72
C PHE A 408 6.13 -39.01 -3.54
N GLU A 409 5.16 -38.56 -2.75
CA GLU A 409 3.82 -39.14 -2.73
C GLU A 409 2.93 -38.50 -3.82
N SER A 410 1.89 -39.23 -4.23
CA SER A 410 0.98 -38.82 -5.30
C SER A 410 -0.47 -39.16 -4.97
N VAL A 411 -1.39 -38.49 -5.65
CA VAL A 411 -2.84 -38.72 -5.52
C VAL A 411 -3.53 -38.53 -6.87
N ASP A 412 -4.51 -39.38 -7.15
CA ASP A 412 -5.41 -39.28 -8.30
C ASP A 412 -6.70 -38.55 -7.89
N VAL A 413 -7.15 -37.66 -8.77
CA VAL A 413 -8.37 -36.87 -8.64
C VAL A 413 -9.34 -37.30 -9.76
N PRO A 414 -10.40 -38.05 -9.43
CA PRO A 414 -11.36 -38.50 -10.43
C PRO A 414 -12.23 -37.37 -10.99
N ILE A 415 -12.83 -37.60 -12.16
CA ILE A 415 -13.76 -36.68 -12.81
C ILE A 415 -14.93 -36.35 -11.87
N GLY A 416 -15.28 -35.07 -11.75
CA GLY A 416 -16.41 -34.58 -10.99
C GLY A 416 -16.20 -34.55 -9.46
N VAL A 417 -15.05 -35.02 -8.97
CA VAL A 417 -14.75 -35.04 -7.53
C VAL A 417 -14.18 -33.69 -7.09
N MET A 418 -14.69 -33.17 -5.98
CA MET A 418 -14.20 -31.92 -5.39
C MET A 418 -12.81 -32.12 -4.79
N HIS A 419 -11.91 -31.17 -5.02
CA HIS A 419 -10.54 -31.26 -4.52
C HIS A 419 -9.92 -29.88 -4.28
N LYS A 420 -8.88 -29.86 -3.43
CA LYS A 420 -8.01 -28.70 -3.17
C LYS A 420 -6.69 -29.14 -2.56
N VAL A 421 -5.68 -28.29 -2.67
CA VAL A 421 -4.42 -28.41 -1.92
C VAL A 421 -4.17 -27.19 -1.07
N ALA A 422 -3.64 -27.41 0.13
CA ALA A 422 -3.15 -26.40 1.05
C ALA A 422 -1.68 -26.65 1.40
N ASN A 423 -0.91 -25.57 1.46
CA ASN A 423 0.44 -25.57 2.02
C ASN A 423 0.39 -24.97 3.43
N LYS A 424 0.45 -25.83 4.44
CA LYS A 424 0.45 -25.43 5.85
C LYS A 424 1.85 -25.12 6.41
N THR A 425 2.89 -25.26 5.58
CA THR A 425 4.29 -25.12 5.98
C THR A 425 4.82 -23.70 5.77
N ASP A 426 6.08 -23.47 6.10
CA ASP A 426 6.80 -22.20 5.97
C ASP A 426 7.65 -22.09 4.69
N LYS A 427 7.64 -23.13 3.83
CA LYS A 427 8.36 -23.18 2.55
C LYS A 427 7.40 -23.43 1.39
N ASP A 428 7.83 -23.11 0.17
CA ASP A 428 7.04 -23.37 -1.03
C ASP A 428 6.76 -24.88 -1.19
N LEU A 429 5.54 -25.20 -1.61
CA LEU A 429 5.10 -26.55 -1.97
C LEU A 429 5.09 -26.64 -3.49
N ILE A 430 5.75 -27.65 -4.05
CA ILE A 430 5.80 -27.88 -5.50
C ILE A 430 5.11 -29.20 -5.84
N ILE A 431 4.14 -29.14 -6.75
CA ILE A 431 3.36 -30.27 -7.25
C ILE A 431 3.48 -30.31 -8.78
N ILE A 432 3.59 -31.51 -9.36
CA ILE A 432 3.30 -31.73 -10.77
C ILE A 432 1.86 -32.17 -10.90
N GLU A 433 1.06 -31.36 -11.60
CA GLU A 433 -0.33 -31.61 -11.95
C GLU A 433 -0.37 -32.13 -13.39
N ILE A 434 -0.97 -33.30 -13.58
CA ILE A 434 -1.21 -33.90 -14.90
C ILE A 434 -2.73 -34.01 -15.09
N GLY A 435 -3.30 -33.19 -15.96
CA GLY A 435 -4.69 -33.29 -16.39
C GLY A 435 -4.81 -34.17 -17.64
N ILE A 436 -5.75 -35.12 -17.64
CA ILE A 436 -6.03 -36.02 -18.77
C ILE A 436 -7.54 -36.03 -19.03
N GLY A 437 -7.96 -35.69 -20.24
CA GLY A 437 -9.38 -35.57 -20.61
C GLY A 437 -9.63 -34.98 -21.98
N GLU A 438 -10.91 -34.90 -22.36
CA GLU A 438 -11.36 -34.37 -23.66
C GLU A 438 -11.31 -32.84 -23.71
N ASN A 439 -11.54 -32.17 -22.56
CA ASN A 439 -11.37 -30.73 -22.41
C ASN A 439 -10.35 -30.42 -21.30
N LEU A 440 -9.33 -29.64 -21.63
CA LEU A 440 -8.21 -29.27 -20.76
C LEU A 440 -8.04 -27.76 -20.65
N MET A 441 -8.98 -27.00 -21.21
CA MET A 441 -9.13 -25.59 -20.92
C MET A 441 -9.61 -25.41 -19.49
N ASP A 442 -9.44 -24.21 -18.93
CA ASP A 442 -9.88 -23.91 -17.57
C ASP A 442 -11.39 -23.54 -17.53
N ASP A 443 -12.16 -23.87 -18.59
CA ASP A 443 -13.60 -23.60 -18.73
C ASP A 443 -14.50 -24.69 -18.12
N ASP A 444 -13.98 -25.90 -17.93
CA ASP A 444 -14.63 -27.00 -17.20
C ASP A 444 -14.46 -26.92 -15.67
N PHE A 445 -13.78 -25.88 -15.19
CA PHE A 445 -13.50 -25.59 -13.80
C PHE A 445 -14.73 -25.03 -13.09
N VAL A 446 -15.26 -25.76 -12.10
CA VAL A 446 -16.38 -25.29 -11.27
C VAL A 446 -15.88 -24.96 -9.87
N LYS A 447 -15.82 -23.66 -9.54
CA LYS A 447 -15.50 -23.18 -8.19
C LYS A 447 -16.70 -23.38 -7.26
N ILE A 448 -16.48 -24.03 -6.11
CA ILE A 448 -17.51 -24.26 -5.10
C ILE A 448 -17.38 -23.21 -3.99
N TYR A 449 -18.40 -22.37 -3.81
CA TYR A 449 -18.44 -21.39 -2.73
C TYR A 449 -19.01 -22.03 -1.46
N GLN A 450 -18.18 -22.20 -0.44
CA GLN A 450 -18.65 -22.46 0.93
C GLN A 450 -18.84 -21.12 1.65
N SER A 451 -19.91 -20.99 2.42
CA SER A 451 -20.28 -19.74 3.10
C SER A 451 -19.23 -19.29 4.13
N ASN A 452 -18.87 -18.00 4.05
CA ASN A 452 -18.24 -17.11 5.04
C ASN A 452 -16.72 -17.05 5.26
N VAL A 453 -15.85 -17.79 4.56
CA VAL A 453 -14.38 -17.50 4.61
C VAL A 453 -13.75 -17.59 3.22
N ASP A 454 -13.92 -16.52 2.45
CA ASP A 454 -13.39 -16.38 1.09
C ASP A 454 -11.92 -15.91 1.12
N THR A 455 -11.05 -16.64 1.82
CA THR A 455 -9.62 -16.35 1.85
C THR A 455 -8.80 -17.55 1.41
N ASN A 456 -8.00 -17.38 0.35
CA ASN A 456 -6.98 -18.34 -0.11
C ASN A 456 -5.82 -18.50 0.90
N ASN A 457 -5.87 -17.84 2.06
CA ASN A 457 -4.97 -18.07 3.17
C ASN A 457 -5.41 -19.34 3.91
N VAL A 458 -4.44 -20.15 4.33
CA VAL A 458 -4.67 -21.11 5.40
C VAL A 458 -4.83 -20.29 6.68
N VAL A 459 -5.98 -20.42 7.34
CA VAL A 459 -6.18 -19.86 8.69
C VAL A 459 -5.17 -20.56 9.61
N ALA A 460 -4.01 -19.94 9.80
CA ALA A 460 -3.06 -20.36 10.82
C ALA A 460 -3.67 -20.04 12.19
N ALA A 461 -3.33 -20.82 13.21
CA ALA A 461 -3.66 -20.45 14.59
C ALA A 461 -3.18 -19.01 14.85
N ALA A 462 -4.11 -18.11 15.15
CA ALA A 462 -3.81 -16.70 15.40
C ALA A 462 -2.82 -16.59 16.56
N GLU A 463 -1.84 -15.68 16.46
CA GLU A 463 -1.04 -15.32 17.63
C GLU A 463 -2.00 -14.62 18.62
N PRO A 464 -2.13 -15.09 19.88
CA PRO A 464 -3.09 -14.55 20.83
C PRO A 464 -2.77 -13.10 21.22
N ILE A 465 -1.53 -12.66 21.04
CA ILE A 465 -1.04 -11.30 21.25
C ILE A 465 -0.06 -10.90 20.14
N VAL A 466 -0.20 -9.66 19.65
CA VAL A 466 0.76 -9.04 18.72
C VAL A 466 1.10 -7.62 19.15
N LYS A 467 2.37 -7.24 19.02
CA LYS A 467 2.81 -5.85 19.19
C LYS A 467 2.59 -5.05 17.91
N LEU A 468 2.22 -3.78 18.04
CA LEU A 468 1.94 -2.89 16.92
C LEU A 468 3.00 -1.79 16.75
N ASP A 469 3.34 -1.50 15.50
CA ASP A 469 4.05 -0.30 15.07
C ASP A 469 3.03 0.71 14.51
N PRO A 470 3.07 1.98 14.93
CA PRO A 470 2.05 2.96 14.56
C PRO A 470 2.24 3.53 13.14
N ALA A 471 1.18 4.17 12.63
CA ALA A 471 1.28 5.10 11.50
C ALA A 471 1.42 6.55 12.01
N PHE A 472 2.37 7.31 11.47
CA PHE A 472 2.65 8.68 11.93
C PHE A 472 2.00 9.74 11.06
N LYS A 473 1.62 10.87 11.69
CA LYS A 473 1.12 12.10 11.05
C LYS A 473 1.93 13.31 11.49
N ASP A 474 2.12 14.25 10.58
CA ASP A 474 2.99 15.41 10.68
C ASP A 474 2.22 16.74 10.59
N ASN A 475 0.98 16.75 11.11
CA ASN A 475 0.12 17.93 11.06
C ASN A 475 0.81 19.19 11.60
N LEU A 476 0.47 20.36 11.04
CA LEU A 476 1.12 21.66 11.30
C LEU A 476 1.24 22.10 12.78
N TRP A 477 0.41 21.50 13.65
CA TRP A 477 0.36 21.78 15.08
C TRP A 477 1.20 20.83 15.93
N GLY A 478 1.79 19.80 15.33
CA GLY A 478 2.49 18.73 16.03
C GLY A 478 3.78 19.17 16.73
N GLY A 479 4.19 18.35 17.69
CA GLY A 479 5.46 18.46 18.40
C GLY A 479 6.49 17.41 18.02
N THR A 480 7.42 17.17 18.95
CA THR A 480 8.50 16.17 18.80
C THR A 480 8.58 15.21 19.99
N LYS A 481 7.69 15.32 20.99
CA LYS A 481 7.72 14.51 22.22
C LYS A 481 7.62 13.02 21.91
N LEU A 482 6.79 12.63 20.93
CA LEU A 482 6.66 11.22 20.52
C LEU A 482 8.01 10.62 20.06
N ARG A 483 8.82 11.40 19.34
CA ARG A 483 10.16 11.00 18.90
C ARG A 483 11.16 11.08 20.05
N ASP A 484 11.25 12.25 20.67
CA ASP A 484 12.36 12.63 21.54
C ASP A 484 12.22 12.04 22.96
N VAL A 485 10.99 11.88 23.46
CA VAL A 485 10.68 11.36 24.81
C VAL A 485 10.31 9.88 24.76
N TYR A 486 9.42 9.49 23.84
CA TYR A 486 8.90 8.11 23.77
C TYR A 486 9.67 7.21 22.79
N GLY A 487 10.63 7.77 22.05
CA GLY A 487 11.52 7.01 21.17
C GLY A 487 10.81 6.40 19.95
N LYS A 488 9.73 7.02 19.47
CA LYS A 488 9.04 6.62 18.24
C LYS A 488 9.94 6.89 17.04
N LYS A 489 10.21 5.86 16.24
CA LYS A 489 11.12 5.92 15.09
C LYS A 489 10.38 6.41 13.85
N CYS A 490 10.56 7.68 13.52
CA CYS A 490 10.00 8.32 12.33
C CYS A 490 10.95 9.41 11.85
N ASP A 491 11.05 9.58 10.53
CA ASP A 491 11.95 10.56 9.89
C ASP A 491 11.30 11.94 9.71
N TYR A 492 10.11 12.17 10.28
CA TYR A 492 9.45 13.46 10.20
C TYR A 492 10.11 14.48 11.14
N ASP A 493 10.17 15.73 10.70
CA ASP A 493 10.61 16.85 11.53
C ASP A 493 9.71 17.01 12.77
N ILE A 494 8.40 16.79 12.57
CA ILE A 494 7.33 16.89 13.55
C ILE A 494 6.48 15.61 13.51
N ILE A 495 6.09 15.10 14.68
CA ILE A 495 5.15 13.99 14.83
C ILE A 495 3.95 14.50 15.63
N ALA A 496 2.89 14.86 14.91
CA ALA A 496 1.64 15.34 15.50
C ALA A 496 0.79 14.20 16.08
N GLU A 497 0.71 13.08 15.35
CA GLU A 497 -0.06 11.91 15.77
C GLU A 497 0.73 10.62 15.51
N SER A 498 0.52 9.63 16.38
CA SER A 498 0.90 8.24 16.12
C SER A 498 -0.31 7.35 16.31
N TRP A 499 -0.74 6.67 15.25
CA TRP A 499 -1.93 5.80 15.24
C TRP A 499 -1.50 4.40 15.66
N GLU A 500 -1.67 4.11 16.94
CA GLU A 500 -1.13 2.96 17.68
C GLU A 500 -1.90 1.67 17.43
N LEU A 501 -3.22 1.77 17.31
CA LEU A 501 -4.09 0.67 16.88
C LEU A 501 -5.00 1.23 15.79
N SER A 502 -4.68 0.91 14.55
CA SER A 502 -5.41 1.42 13.40
C SER A 502 -5.54 0.40 12.29
N ALA A 503 -6.80 0.14 11.96
CA ALA A 503 -7.21 -0.40 10.67
C ALA A 503 -7.93 0.68 9.84
N HIS A 504 -7.63 1.96 10.06
CA HIS A 504 -8.18 3.04 9.26
C HIS A 504 -7.35 3.25 7.97
N PRO A 505 -8.00 3.41 6.80
CA PRO A 505 -7.31 3.56 5.52
C PRO A 505 -6.31 4.72 5.45
N ASP A 506 -6.56 5.81 6.16
CA ASP A 506 -5.65 6.96 6.17
C ASP A 506 -4.37 6.73 6.98
N GLY A 507 -4.28 5.70 7.82
CA GLY A 507 -3.11 5.49 8.67
C GLY A 507 -3.08 4.11 9.30
N LEU A 508 -2.74 3.08 8.54
CA LEU A 508 -2.72 1.69 9.02
C LEU A 508 -1.51 1.39 9.92
N SER A 509 -1.77 0.85 11.11
CA SER A 509 -0.71 0.27 11.96
C SER A 509 -0.16 -1.02 11.33
N ARG A 510 0.99 -1.49 11.82
CA ARG A 510 1.65 -2.72 11.35
C ARG A 510 1.98 -3.63 12.51
N ILE A 511 2.13 -4.92 12.22
CA ILE A 511 2.63 -5.87 13.22
C ILE A 511 4.13 -5.65 13.41
N ALA A 512 4.57 -5.44 14.65
CA ALA A 512 5.96 -5.13 15.00
C ALA A 512 6.82 -6.38 15.30
N SER A 513 6.20 -7.52 15.61
CA SER A 513 6.89 -8.73 16.07
C SER A 513 6.28 -10.01 15.47
N GLY A 514 6.89 -11.16 15.76
CA GLY A 514 6.32 -12.47 15.46
C GLY A 514 6.27 -12.83 13.96
N LYS A 515 5.48 -13.85 13.64
CA LYS A 515 5.33 -14.40 12.28
C LYS A 515 4.81 -13.38 11.27
N TYR A 516 4.05 -12.39 11.74
CA TYR A 516 3.36 -11.42 10.90
C TYR A 516 4.07 -10.07 10.81
N LYS A 517 5.29 -9.93 11.34
CA LYS A 517 6.06 -8.67 11.35
C LYS A 517 6.06 -7.96 9.99
N GLY A 518 5.81 -6.65 10.01
CA GLY A 518 5.79 -5.77 8.84
C GLY A 518 4.46 -5.73 8.08
N ARG A 519 3.57 -6.73 8.30
CA ARG A 519 2.24 -6.75 7.68
C ARG A 519 1.36 -5.63 8.24
N LEU A 520 0.46 -5.12 7.39
CA LEU A 520 -0.57 -4.17 7.81
C LEU A 520 -1.52 -4.85 8.80
N PHE A 521 -1.93 -4.13 9.83
CA PHE A 521 -2.81 -4.66 10.87
C PHE A 521 -4.12 -5.20 10.28
N ASN A 522 -4.71 -4.51 9.30
CA ASN A 522 -5.93 -4.99 8.64
C ASN A 522 -5.74 -6.26 7.78
N ASP A 523 -4.56 -6.45 7.17
CA ASP A 523 -4.24 -7.71 6.49
C ASP A 523 -4.13 -8.85 7.51
N TYR A 524 -3.56 -8.56 8.70
CA TYR A 524 -3.52 -9.50 9.81
C TYR A 524 -4.94 -9.86 10.31
N LEU A 525 -5.84 -8.88 10.47
CA LEU A 525 -7.25 -9.13 10.80
C LEU A 525 -7.94 -10.05 9.79
N SER A 526 -7.62 -9.88 8.51
CA SER A 526 -8.16 -10.72 7.42
C SER A 526 -7.63 -12.16 7.47
N ILE A 527 -6.45 -12.39 8.06
CA ILE A 527 -5.86 -13.72 8.24
C ILE A 527 -6.46 -14.44 9.45
N ILE A 528 -6.61 -13.74 10.58
CA ILE A 528 -7.13 -14.33 11.83
C ILE A 528 -8.65 -14.45 11.86
N GLY A 529 -9.35 -13.79 10.93
CA GLY A 529 -10.80 -13.84 10.78
C GLY A 529 -11.55 -12.97 11.80
N LYS A 530 -12.79 -12.62 11.47
CA LYS A 530 -13.66 -11.79 12.32
C LYS A 530 -13.98 -12.42 13.67
N GLU A 531 -13.98 -13.75 13.76
CA GLU A 531 -14.26 -14.45 15.03
C GLU A 531 -13.22 -14.13 16.11
N SER A 532 -11.96 -13.91 15.71
CA SER A 532 -10.88 -13.50 16.61
C SER A 532 -11.07 -12.09 17.21
N LEU A 533 -12.07 -11.33 16.78
CA LEU A 533 -12.42 -10.01 17.33
C LEU A 533 -13.52 -10.07 18.41
N GLY A 534 -14.13 -11.24 18.60
CA GLY A 534 -15.27 -11.43 19.50
C GLY A 534 -16.62 -11.08 18.86
N TRP A 535 -17.71 -11.64 19.40
CA TRP A 535 -19.03 -11.57 18.78
C TRP A 535 -19.58 -10.14 18.65
N LYS A 536 -19.20 -9.22 19.54
CA LYS A 536 -19.62 -7.80 19.46
C LYS A 536 -19.09 -7.09 18.22
N CYS A 537 -17.95 -7.52 17.69
CA CYS A 537 -17.33 -6.91 16.52
C CYS A 537 -17.82 -7.52 15.19
N GLN A 538 -18.49 -8.67 15.22
CA GLN A 538 -18.84 -9.41 14.01
C GLN A 538 -19.89 -8.69 13.14
N ALA A 539 -20.79 -7.94 13.76
CA ALA A 539 -21.83 -7.17 13.07
C ALA A 539 -21.28 -5.96 12.29
N GLN A 540 -20.04 -5.56 12.55
CA GLN A 540 -19.41 -4.42 11.89
C GLN A 540 -18.73 -4.86 10.58
N ASP A 541 -18.84 -4.04 9.52
CA ASP A 541 -18.16 -4.30 8.25
C ASP A 541 -16.65 -4.04 8.35
N ARG A 542 -16.21 -3.20 9.29
CA ARG A 542 -14.81 -2.81 9.51
C ARG A 542 -14.44 -2.90 10.99
N PHE A 543 -13.15 -2.80 11.29
CA PHE A 543 -12.66 -2.76 12.67
C PHE A 543 -13.21 -1.54 13.44
N PRO A 544 -13.64 -1.66 14.71
CA PRO A 544 -14.41 -0.62 15.42
C PRO A 544 -13.64 0.59 15.92
N ILE A 545 -12.38 0.43 16.33
CA ILE A 545 -11.67 1.41 17.16
C ILE A 545 -10.41 1.92 16.45
N LEU A 546 -10.08 3.18 16.69
CA LEU A 546 -8.80 3.79 16.39
C LEU A 546 -8.19 4.37 17.69
N ILE A 547 -6.94 4.04 17.98
CA ILE A 547 -6.20 4.56 19.13
C ILE A 547 -4.99 5.35 18.66
N LYS A 548 -4.77 6.54 19.22
CA LYS A 548 -3.67 7.42 18.85
C LYS A 548 -2.99 8.03 20.07
N PHE A 549 -1.73 8.42 19.90
CA PHE A 549 -1.19 9.54 20.66
C PHE A 549 -1.24 10.82 19.82
N ILE A 550 -1.49 11.95 20.49
CA ILE A 550 -1.53 13.30 19.91
C ILE A 550 -0.55 14.19 20.69
N ASP A 551 0.47 14.72 20.01
CA ASP A 551 1.43 15.70 20.57
C ASP A 551 1.12 17.10 20.05
N ALA A 552 0.27 17.81 20.79
CA ALA A 552 -0.22 19.15 20.45
C ALA A 552 0.75 20.23 20.91
N LYS A 553 1.76 20.55 20.10
CA LYS A 553 2.67 21.68 20.37
C LYS A 553 2.02 23.05 20.12
N LYS A 554 1.01 23.10 19.25
CA LYS A 554 0.17 24.28 18.97
C LYS A 554 -1.30 23.88 19.03
N ASP A 555 -2.18 24.88 19.10
CA ASP A 555 -3.63 24.63 19.12
C ASP A 555 -4.09 23.85 17.89
N LEU A 556 -4.89 22.81 18.08
CA LEU A 556 -5.59 22.13 17.00
C LEU A 556 -6.75 23.00 16.49
N SER A 557 -7.22 22.70 15.28
CA SER A 557 -8.38 23.40 14.74
C SER A 557 -9.61 23.21 15.61
N ILE A 558 -10.47 24.23 15.68
CA ILE A 558 -11.83 24.08 16.20
C ILE A 558 -12.61 23.21 15.22
N GLN A 559 -13.13 22.10 15.69
CA GLN A 559 -13.72 21.07 14.85
C GLN A 559 -14.90 20.38 15.51
N ILE A 560 -15.60 19.58 14.70
CA ILE A 560 -16.75 18.79 15.10
C ILE A 560 -16.78 17.48 14.30
N HIS A 561 -17.38 16.46 14.88
CA HIS A 561 -17.46 15.11 14.34
C HIS A 561 -18.93 14.70 14.14
N PRO A 562 -19.28 14.07 13.01
CA PRO A 562 -20.62 13.50 12.80
C PRO A 562 -20.86 12.23 13.63
N ASP A 563 -22.13 11.87 13.77
CA ASP A 563 -22.54 10.55 14.25
C ASP A 563 -22.53 9.50 13.13
N ASP A 564 -22.89 8.26 13.45
CA ASP A 564 -22.86 7.16 12.48
C ASP A 564 -23.83 7.36 11.32
N GLU A 565 -25.03 7.92 11.57
CA GLU A 565 -26.06 8.10 10.54
C GLU A 565 -25.60 9.10 9.49
N TYR A 566 -25.16 10.29 9.91
CA TYR A 566 -24.68 11.32 9.00
C TYR A 566 -23.38 10.88 8.28
N ALA A 567 -22.44 10.27 9.01
CA ALA A 567 -21.17 9.83 8.44
C ALA A 567 -21.33 8.73 7.39
N LEU A 568 -22.21 7.75 7.61
CA LEU A 568 -22.45 6.69 6.64
C LEU A 568 -23.13 7.22 5.38
N GLU A 569 -24.07 8.15 5.52
CA GLU A 569 -24.78 8.74 4.38
C GLU A 569 -23.88 9.67 3.54
N LYS A 570 -23.13 10.57 4.20
CA LYS A 570 -22.38 11.65 3.51
C LYS A 570 -20.92 11.30 3.20
N GLU A 571 -20.32 10.43 4.00
CA GLU A 571 -18.87 10.16 3.97
C GLU A 571 -18.55 8.68 3.72
N ASN A 572 -19.52 7.77 3.87
CA ASN A 572 -19.32 6.32 3.83
C ASN A 572 -18.26 5.83 4.87
N GLU A 573 -18.28 6.49 6.03
CA GLU A 573 -17.47 6.20 7.22
C GLU A 573 -18.36 6.05 8.46
N TYR A 574 -17.81 5.50 9.55
CA TYR A 574 -18.48 5.57 10.85
C TYR A 574 -18.42 6.98 11.43
N GLY A 575 -19.31 7.25 12.38
CA GLY A 575 -19.25 8.44 13.22
C GLY A 575 -17.98 8.44 14.07
N LYS A 576 -17.74 9.55 14.75
CA LYS A 576 -16.52 9.72 15.54
C LYS A 576 -16.84 10.27 16.93
N ASN A 577 -17.19 9.34 17.81
CA ASN A 577 -17.11 9.52 19.26
C ASN A 577 -15.71 9.19 19.74
N GLU A 578 -15.19 9.99 20.66
CA GLU A 578 -13.82 9.87 21.13
C GLU A 578 -13.68 10.22 22.61
N MET A 579 -12.60 9.74 23.21
CA MET A 579 -12.16 10.13 24.54
C MET A 579 -10.69 10.55 24.50
N TRP A 580 -10.33 11.48 25.37
CA TRP A 580 -8.97 11.94 25.57
C TRP A 580 -8.51 11.66 27.00
N TYR A 581 -7.37 10.99 27.13
CA TYR A 581 -6.63 10.85 28.38
C TYR A 581 -5.39 11.74 28.31
N VAL A 582 -5.29 12.73 29.19
CA VAL A 582 -4.15 13.66 29.24
C VAL A 582 -2.95 12.96 29.86
N ILE A 583 -1.92 12.70 29.06
CA ILE A 583 -0.68 12.05 29.50
C ILE A 583 0.27 13.09 30.08
N ASP A 584 0.43 14.20 29.39
CA ASP A 584 1.30 15.31 29.79
C ASP A 584 0.64 16.65 29.41
N ALA A 585 0.85 17.67 30.22
CA ALA A 585 0.27 18.99 30.01
C ALA A 585 1.18 20.09 30.58
N GLU A 586 1.52 21.06 29.72
CA GLU A 586 2.27 22.26 30.12
C GLU A 586 1.39 23.22 30.96
N PRO A 587 1.98 24.08 31.81
CA PRO A 587 1.20 25.07 32.56
C PRO A 587 0.33 25.95 31.67
N GLY A 588 -0.97 26.01 31.96
CA GLY A 588 -1.96 26.77 31.18
C GLY A 588 -2.55 26.02 29.99
N ALA A 589 -2.15 24.77 29.76
CA ALA A 589 -2.77 23.89 28.78
C ALA A 589 -4.27 23.69 29.03
N PHE A 590 -5.04 23.60 27.95
CA PHE A 590 -6.49 23.53 28.01
C PHE A 590 -7.09 22.73 26.85
N LEU A 591 -8.33 22.30 27.03
CA LEU A 591 -9.18 21.72 26.01
C LEU A 591 -10.40 22.62 25.79
N TYR A 592 -10.86 22.73 24.55
CA TYR A 592 -12.23 23.16 24.26
C TYR A 592 -13.11 21.94 24.12
N CYS A 593 -14.23 21.88 24.84
CA CYS A 593 -15.21 20.81 24.71
C CYS A 593 -16.63 21.33 24.97
N GLY A 594 -17.40 21.45 23.90
CA GLY A 594 -18.77 21.97 23.85
C GLY A 594 -18.86 23.49 24.02
N LEU A 595 -20.10 23.99 24.10
CA LEU A 595 -20.39 25.41 24.26
C LEU A 595 -20.47 25.80 25.74
N LYS A 596 -20.07 27.02 26.11
CA LYS A 596 -20.21 27.51 27.49
C LYS A 596 -21.65 27.93 27.85
N ARG A 597 -22.51 28.10 26.84
CA ARG A 597 -23.94 28.39 26.91
C ARG A 597 -24.62 27.90 25.63
N ASP A 598 -25.94 27.82 25.64
CA ASP A 598 -26.71 27.56 24.42
C ASP A 598 -26.45 28.66 23.37
N ALA A 599 -26.40 28.27 22.09
CA ALA A 599 -26.22 29.19 20.97
C ALA A 599 -26.91 28.64 19.72
N THR A 600 -27.64 29.46 18.98
CA THR A 600 -28.32 28.99 17.76
C THR A 600 -27.34 28.69 16.64
N LYS A 601 -27.74 27.87 15.66
CA LYS A 601 -26.90 27.56 14.48
C LYS A 601 -26.50 28.83 13.72
N GLU A 602 -27.39 29.83 13.64
CA GLU A 602 -27.11 31.12 13.01
C GLU A 602 -26.07 31.94 13.77
N GLU A 603 -26.09 31.90 15.11
CA GLU A 603 -25.04 32.54 15.91
C GLU A 603 -23.68 31.87 15.66
N ILE A 604 -23.65 30.53 15.65
CA ILE A 604 -22.45 29.73 15.41
C ILE A 604 -21.87 30.05 14.03
N GLU A 605 -22.69 30.04 12.97
CA GLU A 605 -22.27 30.39 11.61
C GLU A 605 -21.67 31.80 11.54
N LYS A 606 -22.35 32.79 12.14
CA LYS A 606 -21.87 34.18 12.18
C LYS A 606 -20.53 34.29 12.89
N ARG A 607 -20.33 33.56 13.98
CA ARG A 607 -19.07 33.56 14.74
C ARG A 607 -17.93 32.87 13.99
N ILE A 608 -18.20 31.81 13.24
CA ILE A 608 -17.20 31.20 12.34
C ILE A 608 -16.76 32.23 11.30
N LYS A 609 -17.72 32.86 10.61
CA LYS A 609 -17.45 33.86 9.57
C LYS A 609 -16.64 35.05 10.08
N ASN A 610 -16.84 35.41 11.35
CA ASN A 610 -16.17 36.54 11.99
C ASN A 610 -14.95 36.13 12.84
N ASN A 611 -14.49 34.87 12.79
CA ASN A 611 -13.36 34.36 13.58
C ASN A 611 -13.50 34.55 15.12
N THR A 612 -14.73 34.48 15.65
CA THR A 612 -15.07 34.71 17.07
C THR A 612 -15.74 33.48 17.72
N ILE A 613 -15.59 32.30 17.13
CA ILE A 613 -16.21 31.06 17.64
C ILE A 613 -15.67 30.65 19.01
N THR A 614 -14.37 30.87 19.27
CA THR A 614 -13.71 30.54 20.54
C THR A 614 -14.31 31.25 21.75
N GLU A 615 -14.93 32.42 21.55
CA GLU A 615 -15.56 33.19 22.62
C GLU A 615 -16.76 32.48 23.26
N ILE A 616 -17.40 31.53 22.58
CA ILE A 616 -18.56 30.78 23.12
C ILE A 616 -18.24 29.32 23.44
N LEU A 617 -17.00 28.90 23.29
CA LEU A 617 -16.57 27.55 23.64
C LEU A 617 -16.35 27.42 25.15
N ASN A 618 -16.63 26.23 25.66
CA ASN A 618 -16.31 25.85 27.03
C ASN A 618 -14.83 25.43 27.11
N ARG A 619 -14.03 26.20 27.86
CA ARG A 619 -12.60 25.95 28.09
C ARG A 619 -12.41 25.17 29.38
N ILE A 620 -11.67 24.07 29.31
CA ILE A 620 -11.34 23.19 30.43
C ILE A 620 -9.82 23.25 30.60
N ASP A 621 -9.35 23.79 31.72
CA ASP A 621 -7.94 23.67 32.13
C ASP A 621 -7.64 22.20 32.48
N VAL A 622 -6.49 21.69 32.05
CA VAL A 622 -6.16 20.27 32.21
C VAL A 622 -4.81 20.02 32.87
N LYS A 623 -4.68 18.84 33.47
CA LYS A 623 -3.45 18.26 34.03
C LYS A 623 -3.30 16.78 33.64
N PRO A 624 -2.11 16.18 33.80
CA PRO A 624 -1.92 14.74 33.60
C PRO A 624 -2.92 13.91 34.42
N GLY A 625 -3.52 12.91 33.77
CA GLY A 625 -4.55 12.03 34.33
C GLY A 625 -5.99 12.47 34.05
N ASP A 626 -6.23 13.70 33.60
CA ASP A 626 -7.60 14.16 33.28
C ASP A 626 -8.19 13.41 32.08
N VAL A 627 -9.51 13.18 32.13
CA VAL A 627 -10.27 12.47 31.09
C VAL A 627 -11.39 13.35 30.55
N VAL A 628 -11.53 13.40 29.22
CA VAL A 628 -12.65 14.08 28.55
C VAL A 628 -13.27 13.16 27.51
N MET A 629 -14.58 12.95 27.60
CA MET A 629 -15.37 12.27 26.57
C MET A 629 -15.98 13.31 25.62
N VAL A 630 -15.74 13.13 24.32
CA VAL A 630 -16.25 13.99 23.25
C VAL A 630 -17.25 13.19 22.42
N LYS A 631 -18.54 13.52 22.59
CA LYS A 631 -19.62 12.89 21.83
C LYS A 631 -19.71 13.52 20.44
N ALA A 632 -20.12 12.74 19.45
CA ALA A 632 -20.44 13.27 18.12
C ALA A 632 -21.41 14.48 18.22
N GLY A 633 -21.21 15.47 17.36
CA GLY A 633 -21.94 16.73 17.38
C GLY A 633 -21.41 17.80 18.36
N THR A 634 -20.38 17.49 19.16
CA THR A 634 -19.77 18.43 20.11
C THR A 634 -18.66 19.26 19.42
N ILE A 635 -18.71 20.59 19.51
CA ILE A 635 -17.59 21.45 19.06
C ILE A 635 -16.43 21.32 20.05
N HIS A 636 -15.23 21.03 19.58
CA HIS A 636 -14.07 20.80 20.44
C HIS A 636 -12.74 21.15 19.76
N ALA A 637 -11.67 21.24 20.57
CA ALA A 637 -10.29 21.33 20.11
C ALA A 637 -9.30 21.04 21.26
N ILE A 638 -8.13 20.53 20.89
CA ILE A 638 -7.00 20.37 21.82
C ILE A 638 -6.14 21.64 21.78
N GLY A 639 -5.90 22.27 22.93
CA GLY A 639 -5.01 23.42 23.05
C GLY A 639 -3.53 23.04 23.00
N ALA A 640 -2.66 24.03 22.84
CA ALA A 640 -1.22 23.84 22.83
C ALA A 640 -0.66 23.30 24.17
N GLY A 641 0.46 22.58 24.08
CA GLY A 641 1.24 22.08 25.22
C GLY A 641 0.75 20.75 25.79
N ILE A 642 -0.02 19.96 25.04
CA ILE A 642 -0.67 18.73 25.54
C ILE A 642 -0.18 17.49 24.79
N LEU A 643 0.07 16.41 25.53
CA LEU A 643 0.17 15.05 24.99
C LEU A 643 -1.01 14.21 25.49
N ILE A 644 -1.78 13.62 24.57
CA ILE A 644 -2.98 12.84 24.89
C ILE A 644 -2.92 11.45 24.25
N ALA A 645 -3.52 10.45 24.91
CA ALA A 645 -4.02 9.25 24.28
C ALA A 645 -5.49 9.44 23.87
N GLU A 646 -5.77 9.37 22.58
CA GLU A 646 -7.10 9.46 21.98
C GLU A 646 -7.60 8.05 21.66
N ILE A 647 -8.74 7.66 22.22
CA ILE A 647 -9.44 6.42 21.89
C ILE A 647 -10.77 6.81 21.25
N GLN A 648 -11.01 6.34 20.03
CA GLN A 648 -12.15 6.77 19.22
C GLN A 648 -12.71 5.63 18.38
N GLN A 649 -13.91 5.83 17.84
CA GLN A 649 -14.39 5.00 16.74
C GLN A 649 -13.39 5.07 15.56
N ASN A 650 -13.33 4.01 14.75
CA ASN A 650 -12.45 3.92 13.60
C ASN A 650 -12.93 4.82 12.44
N SER A 651 -12.71 6.13 12.60
CA SER A 651 -13.16 7.18 11.69
C SER A 651 -12.15 8.32 11.66
N ASN A 652 -11.96 8.93 10.50
CA ASN A 652 -11.15 10.15 10.36
C ASN A 652 -12.01 11.35 9.93
N CYS A 653 -13.33 11.23 10.00
CA CYS A 653 -14.26 12.27 9.59
C CYS A 653 -14.20 13.48 10.53
N THR A 654 -13.75 14.61 10.00
CA THR A 654 -13.53 15.85 10.77
C THR A 654 -14.04 17.06 10.01
N TYR A 655 -15.00 17.77 10.57
CA TYR A 655 -15.48 19.05 10.03
C TYR A 655 -14.83 20.20 10.77
N ARG A 656 -13.95 20.90 10.05
CA ARG A 656 -13.21 22.06 10.58
C ARG A 656 -14.05 23.32 10.53
N MET A 657 -14.18 23.99 11.67
CA MET A 657 -14.93 25.24 11.82
C MET A 657 -14.02 26.46 11.81
N TYR A 658 -12.86 26.38 12.47
CA TYR A 658 -11.90 27.47 12.52
C TYR A 658 -10.47 26.95 12.70
N ASP A 659 -9.50 27.65 12.12
CA ASP A 659 -8.11 27.18 12.08
C ASP A 659 -7.05 28.24 12.43
N TYR A 660 -7.45 29.34 13.07
CA TYR A 660 -6.54 30.44 13.41
C TYR A 660 -5.84 31.06 12.19
N ASP A 661 -6.52 31.02 11.03
CA ASP A 661 -6.00 31.51 9.74
C ASP A 661 -4.61 30.95 9.39
N ARG A 662 -4.31 29.74 9.89
CA ARG A 662 -3.03 29.08 9.65
C ARG A 662 -2.87 28.73 8.19
N ARG A 663 -1.66 28.93 7.70
CA ARG A 663 -1.26 28.59 6.35
C ARG A 663 -0.37 27.35 6.36
N ASP A 664 -0.57 26.49 5.37
CA ASP A 664 0.33 25.38 5.11
C ASP A 664 1.70 25.88 4.60
N LYS A 665 2.63 24.94 4.37
CA LYS A 665 3.98 25.25 3.86
C LYS A 665 3.98 25.90 2.47
N PHE A 666 2.83 25.93 1.79
CA PHE A 666 2.63 26.51 0.46
C PHE A 666 1.86 27.84 0.51
N GLY A 667 1.50 28.31 1.70
CA GLY A 667 0.78 29.56 1.91
C GLY A 667 -0.75 29.45 1.81
N ASN A 668 -1.32 28.25 1.65
CA ASN A 668 -2.77 28.06 1.53
C ASN A 668 -3.42 27.92 2.91
N LEU A 669 -4.63 28.47 3.05
CA LEU A 669 -5.48 28.21 4.22
C LEU A 669 -6.01 26.77 4.17
N ARG A 670 -6.18 26.14 5.34
CA ARG A 670 -6.83 24.83 5.41
C ARG A 670 -8.33 24.94 5.18
N GLU A 671 -8.89 23.94 4.51
CA GLU A 671 -10.31 23.84 4.21
C GLU A 671 -11.15 23.87 5.50
N LEU A 672 -12.20 24.70 5.47
CA LEU A 672 -13.26 24.77 6.48
C LEU A 672 -14.52 24.08 5.93
N HIS A 673 -15.25 23.40 6.79
CA HIS A 673 -16.41 22.57 6.46
C HIS A 673 -17.67 23.14 7.12
N VAL A 674 -17.94 24.44 6.89
CA VAL A 674 -18.93 25.20 7.66
C VAL A 674 -20.32 24.60 7.54
N ALA A 675 -20.76 24.27 6.31
CA ALA A 675 -22.08 23.68 6.08
C ALA A 675 -22.25 22.34 6.83
N GLN A 676 -21.31 21.42 6.65
CA GLN A 676 -21.33 20.12 7.33
C GLN A 676 -21.26 20.27 8.85
N SER A 677 -20.47 21.23 9.35
CA SER A 677 -20.38 21.52 10.79
C SER A 677 -21.73 21.95 11.36
N LEU A 678 -22.48 22.78 10.63
CA LEU A 678 -23.79 23.26 11.05
C LEU A 678 -24.86 22.17 10.96
N ASP A 679 -24.74 21.20 10.05
CA ASP A 679 -25.67 20.07 9.98
C ASP A 679 -25.63 19.25 11.27
N VAL A 680 -24.42 18.96 11.77
CA VAL A 680 -24.22 18.01 12.86
C VAL A 680 -24.07 18.63 14.26
N VAL A 681 -24.00 19.96 14.36
CA VAL A 681 -23.80 20.64 15.65
C VAL A 681 -24.95 20.42 16.63
N VAL A 682 -24.58 20.08 17.87
CA VAL A 682 -25.47 20.14 19.04
C VAL A 682 -25.33 21.53 19.68
N PRO A 683 -26.35 22.41 19.55
CA PRO A 683 -26.27 23.84 19.93
C PRO A 683 -26.44 24.12 21.43
N GLU A 684 -26.29 23.11 22.27
CA GLU A 684 -26.56 23.16 23.70
C GLU A 684 -25.28 23.40 24.52
N LYS A 685 -25.44 23.99 25.71
CA LYS A 685 -24.35 24.13 26.68
C LYS A 685 -23.75 22.77 27.03
N PHE A 686 -22.43 22.71 27.12
CA PHE A 686 -21.71 21.53 27.56
C PHE A 686 -22.11 21.11 28.97
N VAL A 687 -22.39 19.82 29.13
CA VAL A 687 -22.63 19.17 30.42
C VAL A 687 -21.65 18.01 30.54
N LYS A 688 -20.79 18.04 31.58
CA LYS A 688 -19.84 16.94 31.84
C LYS A 688 -20.63 15.67 32.17
N ASP A 689 -20.23 14.56 31.56
CA ASP A 689 -20.76 13.25 31.90
C ASP A 689 -20.11 12.75 33.20
N ASN A 690 -20.86 12.76 34.29
CA ASN A 690 -20.37 12.40 35.62
C ASN A 690 -20.44 10.89 35.92
N LYS A 691 -20.71 10.05 34.90
CA LYS A 691 -20.79 8.58 35.05
C LYS A 691 -19.47 7.85 34.78
N ASN A 692 -18.43 8.62 34.49
CA ASN A 692 -17.09 8.17 34.12
C ASN A 692 -16.14 8.25 35.33
N GLU A 693 -14.91 7.75 35.20
CA GLU A 693 -13.87 7.83 36.24
C GLU A 693 -14.25 7.07 37.53
N VAL A 694 -14.54 5.76 37.40
CA VAL A 694 -14.96 4.89 38.51
C VAL A 694 -13.86 3.90 38.87
N VAL A 695 -13.37 3.95 40.11
CA VAL A 695 -12.45 2.94 40.65
C VAL A 695 -13.20 1.62 40.85
N LEU A 696 -12.78 0.57 40.13
CA LEU A 696 -13.42 -0.75 40.15
C LEU A 696 -12.76 -1.67 41.17
N ALA A 697 -11.43 -1.65 41.25
CA ALA A 697 -10.66 -2.45 42.18
C ALA A 697 -9.38 -1.73 42.62
N ARG A 698 -8.95 -2.00 43.86
CA ARG A 698 -7.66 -1.53 44.39
C ARG A 698 -7.13 -2.53 45.39
N ASN A 699 -5.90 -2.98 45.19
CA ASN A 699 -5.16 -3.84 46.12
C ASN A 699 -3.67 -3.43 46.15
N GLU A 700 -2.82 -4.24 46.78
CA GLU A 700 -1.38 -3.97 46.87
C GLU A 700 -0.64 -4.09 45.53
N HIS A 701 -1.17 -4.87 44.59
CA HIS A 701 -0.55 -5.14 43.29
C HIS A 701 -1.00 -4.18 42.19
N TYR A 702 -2.24 -3.70 42.21
CA TYR A 702 -2.74 -2.75 41.19
C TYR A 702 -3.93 -1.90 41.64
N THR A 703 -4.17 -0.80 40.91
CA THR A 703 -5.44 -0.06 40.91
C THR A 703 -6.08 -0.14 39.53
N GLU A 704 -7.37 -0.46 39.47
CA GLU A 704 -8.19 -0.52 38.27
C GLU A 704 -9.25 0.57 38.31
N GLU A 705 -9.21 1.45 37.31
CA GLU A 705 -10.11 2.60 37.20
C GLU A 705 -10.72 2.65 35.80
N ARG A 706 -12.04 2.53 35.71
CA ARG A 706 -12.75 2.70 34.45
C ARG A 706 -12.87 4.17 34.12
N LEU A 707 -12.16 4.60 33.08
CA LEU A 707 -12.11 5.99 32.66
C LEU A 707 -13.40 6.38 31.94
N VAL A 708 -13.84 5.59 30.95
CA VAL A 708 -15.03 5.87 30.14
C VAL A 708 -15.74 4.56 29.78
N GLN A 709 -17.08 4.59 29.78
CA GLN A 709 -17.92 3.55 29.18
C GLN A 709 -18.96 4.20 28.25
N CYS A 710 -18.99 3.80 26.98
CA CYS A 710 -19.98 4.27 26.02
C CYS A 710 -20.52 3.13 25.16
N LYS A 711 -21.41 3.45 24.20
CA LYS A 711 -21.98 2.48 23.25
C LYS A 711 -20.91 1.73 22.43
N TYR A 712 -19.75 2.35 22.21
CA TYR A 712 -18.77 1.91 21.22
C TYR A 712 -17.53 1.24 21.81
N PHE A 713 -17.13 1.65 23.01
CA PHE A 713 -15.95 1.15 23.68
C PHE A 713 -15.99 1.46 25.18
N GLU A 714 -15.22 0.69 25.93
CA GLU A 714 -14.87 0.94 27.32
C GLU A 714 -13.35 1.04 27.46
N VAL A 715 -12.89 1.99 28.28
CA VAL A 715 -11.46 2.20 28.56
C VAL A 715 -11.21 2.13 30.06
N THR A 716 -10.31 1.23 30.46
CA THR A 716 -9.91 1.02 31.84
C THR A 716 -8.42 1.30 32.00
N LYS A 717 -8.06 2.14 32.97
CA LYS A 717 -6.69 2.39 33.38
C LYS A 717 -6.29 1.40 34.45
N TYR A 718 -5.13 0.79 34.26
CA TYR A 718 -4.46 -0.03 35.26
C TYR A 718 -3.17 0.67 35.69
N GLU A 719 -3.05 0.94 36.98
CA GLU A 719 -1.80 1.33 37.64
C GLU A 719 -1.25 0.08 38.32
N VAL A 720 -0.25 -0.55 37.69
CA VAL A 720 0.33 -1.84 38.11
C VAL A 720 1.59 -1.57 38.94
N ASN A 721 1.66 -2.18 40.12
CA ASN A 721 2.81 -2.15 41.02
C ASN A 721 3.68 -3.41 40.93
N ASP A 722 3.05 -4.57 40.68
CA ASP A 722 3.73 -5.88 40.62
C ASP A 722 3.15 -6.77 39.51
N GLU A 723 1.92 -7.27 39.67
CA GLU A 723 1.23 -8.10 38.67
C GLU A 723 -0.27 -7.79 38.63
N VAL A 724 -0.86 -7.85 37.44
CA VAL A 724 -2.32 -7.94 37.25
C VAL A 724 -2.67 -8.99 36.21
N ARG A 725 -3.75 -9.72 36.45
CA ARG A 725 -4.35 -10.67 35.52
C ARG A 725 -5.70 -10.14 35.06
N ILE A 726 -5.88 -10.05 33.75
CA ILE A 726 -7.06 -9.46 33.11
C ILE A 726 -7.69 -10.54 32.23
N PRO A 727 -8.92 -10.99 32.55
CA PRO A 727 -9.58 -12.02 31.76
C PRO A 727 -10.00 -11.48 30.39
N VAL A 728 -9.83 -12.29 29.36
CA VAL A 728 -10.35 -12.04 28.01
C VAL A 728 -11.35 -13.14 27.67
N ASP A 729 -12.50 -12.75 27.14
CA ASP A 729 -13.58 -13.66 26.77
C ASP A 729 -13.89 -13.59 25.27
N GLU A 730 -14.94 -14.28 24.86
CA GLU A 730 -15.38 -14.34 23.45
C GLU A 730 -16.18 -13.11 23.01
N ALA A 731 -16.41 -12.13 23.90
CA ALA A 731 -17.22 -10.96 23.57
C ALA A 731 -16.47 -9.95 22.72
N SER A 732 -15.18 -9.72 23.01
CA SER A 732 -14.40 -8.64 22.43
C SER A 732 -12.91 -8.96 22.42
N PHE A 733 -12.19 -8.37 21.46
CA PHE A 733 -10.73 -8.25 21.56
C PHE A 733 -10.34 -7.27 22.67
N MET A 734 -9.08 -7.27 23.07
CA MET A 734 -8.52 -6.24 23.95
C MET A 734 -7.33 -5.54 23.29
N SER A 735 -7.24 -4.23 23.53
CA SER A 735 -6.06 -3.43 23.21
C SER A 735 -5.38 -3.00 24.49
N ALA A 736 -4.05 -3.10 24.57
CA ALA A 736 -3.26 -2.60 25.69
C ALA A 736 -2.28 -1.52 25.22
N LEU A 737 -2.46 -0.30 25.74
CA LEU A 737 -1.61 0.85 25.47
C LEU A 737 -0.84 1.25 26.73
N PHE A 738 0.48 1.09 26.71
CA PHE A 738 1.33 1.44 27.86
C PHE A 738 1.69 2.92 27.84
N ILE A 739 1.38 3.63 28.92
CA ILE A 739 1.64 5.08 29.06
C ILE A 739 2.96 5.32 29.80
N GLU A 740 3.22 4.53 30.84
CA GLU A 740 4.40 4.68 31.71
C GLU A 740 4.94 3.33 32.19
N GLY A 741 6.17 3.33 32.67
CA GLY A 741 6.80 2.17 33.28
C GLY A 741 7.42 1.19 32.30
N ASN A 742 7.87 0.04 32.82
CA ASN A 742 8.46 -1.02 32.03
C ASN A 742 8.19 -2.38 32.69
N GLY A 743 8.17 -3.43 31.87
CA GLY A 743 7.84 -4.77 32.33
C GLY A 743 7.58 -5.73 31.19
N SER A 744 6.72 -6.71 31.43
CA SER A 744 6.26 -7.67 30.43
C SER A 744 4.74 -7.79 30.40
N ILE A 745 4.19 -7.95 29.20
CA ILE A 745 2.83 -8.39 28.96
C ILE A 745 2.88 -9.82 28.43
N ALA A 746 2.05 -10.70 28.97
CA ALA A 746 1.90 -12.06 28.51
C ALA A 746 0.44 -12.40 28.26
N VAL A 747 0.19 -13.36 27.37
CA VAL A 747 -1.13 -13.96 27.19
C VAL A 747 -1.02 -15.46 27.39
N GLU A 748 -1.84 -15.98 28.30
CA GLU A 748 -1.91 -17.40 28.69
C GLU A 748 -3.23 -18.00 28.21
N ASP A 749 -3.16 -19.07 27.40
CA ASP A 749 -4.29 -19.87 26.94
C ASP A 749 -4.01 -21.39 27.07
N GLU A 750 -4.91 -22.24 26.57
CA GLU A 750 -4.76 -23.72 26.62
C GLU A 750 -3.48 -24.24 25.92
N LYS A 751 -2.85 -23.42 25.07
CA LYS A 751 -1.63 -23.77 24.31
C LYS A 751 -0.35 -23.27 24.98
N GLY A 752 -0.45 -22.46 26.04
CA GLY A 752 0.67 -21.95 26.83
C GLY A 752 0.71 -20.43 26.96
N GLU A 753 1.82 -19.91 27.52
CA GLU A 753 2.06 -18.47 27.71
C GLU A 753 2.95 -17.89 26.60
N ILE A 754 2.52 -16.79 25.99
CA ILE A 754 3.36 -15.97 25.09
C ILE A 754 3.63 -14.62 25.77
N SER A 755 4.91 -14.31 26.00
CA SER A 755 5.34 -13.11 26.74
C SER A 755 6.18 -12.16 25.88
N MET A 756 5.97 -10.85 26.06
CA MET A 756 6.66 -9.76 25.38
C MET A 756 7.03 -8.66 26.38
N LYS A 757 8.15 -7.97 26.15
CA LYS A 757 8.51 -6.78 26.95
C LYS A 757 7.73 -5.56 26.47
N TYR A 758 7.35 -4.70 27.40
CA TYR A 758 6.77 -3.38 27.10
C TYR A 758 7.64 -2.24 27.66
N LYS A 759 7.51 -1.09 27.01
CA LYS A 759 7.99 0.22 27.46
C LYS A 759 6.91 1.28 27.23
N PRO A 760 7.09 2.54 27.68
CA PRO A 760 6.12 3.60 27.43
C PRO A 760 5.86 3.78 25.93
N ALA A 761 4.61 4.08 25.60
CA ALA A 761 4.06 4.18 24.25
C ALA A 761 4.06 2.88 23.43
N ASP A 762 4.27 1.70 24.00
CA ASP A 762 4.02 0.44 23.30
C ASP A 762 2.51 0.12 23.25
N SER A 763 2.08 -0.47 22.13
CA SER A 763 0.70 -0.87 21.88
C SER A 763 0.63 -2.35 21.49
N PHE A 764 -0.35 -3.07 22.04
CA PHE A 764 -0.57 -4.49 21.80
C PHE A 764 -2.04 -4.76 21.47
N PHE A 765 -2.26 -5.67 20.53
CA PHE A 765 -3.57 -6.23 20.23
C PHE A 765 -3.64 -7.67 20.74
N VAL A 766 -4.72 -8.00 21.46
CA VAL A 766 -5.01 -9.33 22.00
C VAL A 766 -6.33 -9.80 21.43
N SER A 767 -6.32 -10.96 20.76
CA SER A 767 -7.54 -11.52 20.15
C SER A 767 -8.52 -12.02 21.21
N ALA A 768 -9.81 -12.01 20.89
CA ALA A 768 -10.86 -12.57 21.73
C ALA A 768 -10.69 -14.08 21.96
N GLY A 769 -11.43 -14.62 22.93
CA GLY A 769 -11.44 -16.02 23.33
C GLY A 769 -10.96 -16.19 24.77
N LYS A 770 -11.25 -17.35 25.37
CA LYS A 770 -10.93 -17.65 26.77
C LYS A 770 -9.43 -17.69 27.01
N LYS A 771 -8.88 -16.62 27.60
CA LYS A 771 -7.46 -16.47 27.93
C LYS A 771 -7.27 -15.39 29.00
N GLU A 772 -6.06 -15.26 29.53
CA GLU A 772 -5.71 -14.19 30.46
C GLU A 772 -4.57 -13.33 29.91
N ILE A 773 -4.70 -12.01 30.05
CA ILE A 773 -3.56 -11.08 29.91
C ILE A 773 -2.90 -10.95 31.28
N ILE A 774 -1.59 -11.14 31.32
CA ILE A 774 -0.79 -11.00 32.54
C ILE A 774 0.19 -9.86 32.34
N ILE A 775 0.07 -8.78 33.11
CA ILE A 775 0.97 -7.63 33.07
C ILE A 775 1.83 -7.67 34.33
N ARG A 776 3.15 -7.73 34.16
CA ARG A 776 4.14 -7.79 35.24
C ARG A 776 5.09 -6.61 35.18
N GLY A 777 5.42 -6.06 36.33
CA GLY A 777 6.29 -4.90 36.50
C GLY A 777 5.55 -3.70 37.09
N LYS A 778 6.17 -2.53 36.98
CA LYS A 778 5.59 -1.27 37.49
C LYS A 778 5.32 -0.32 36.34
N GLY A 779 4.08 0.13 36.20
CA GLY A 779 3.69 1.03 35.12
C GLY A 779 2.20 1.27 35.03
N THR A 780 1.81 2.06 34.03
CA THR A 780 0.43 2.46 33.79
C THR A 780 0.05 2.09 32.36
N CYS A 781 -1.09 1.42 32.18
CA CYS A 781 -1.62 1.10 30.85
C CYS A 781 -3.12 1.36 30.75
N LEU A 782 -3.57 1.65 29.53
CA LEU A 782 -4.97 1.73 29.16
C LEU A 782 -5.37 0.45 28.43
N ILE A 783 -6.40 -0.23 28.93
CA ILE A 783 -7.03 -1.37 28.29
C ILE A 783 -8.33 -0.91 27.64
N THR A 784 -8.48 -1.20 26.35
CA THR A 784 -9.67 -0.84 25.56
C THR A 784 -10.33 -2.08 24.97
N HIS A 785 -11.65 -2.16 25.07
CA HIS A 785 -12.46 -3.20 24.44
C HIS A 785 -13.82 -2.63 23.98
N VAL A 786 -14.54 -3.39 23.15
CA VAL A 786 -15.91 -3.11 22.65
C VAL A 786 -16.95 -3.84 23.49
#